data_AF-A0A660YT55-F1
#
_entry.id   AF-A0A660YT55-F1
#
_cell.length_a   1.000
_cell.length_b   1.000
_cell.length_c   1.000
_cell.angle_alpha   90.00
_cell.angle_beta   90.00
_cell.angle_gamma   90.00
#
_symmetry.space_group_name_H-M   'P 1'
#
loop_
_entity.id
_entity.type
_entity.pdbx_description
1 polymer ?
#
loop_
_entity_poly.entity_id
_entity_poly.type
_entity_poly.pdbx_seq_one_letter_code
_entity_poly.pdbx_strand_id
1 'polypeptide(L)'
;MSSSNIYLGLDIGSVSAKLIALLPRTADPSLSEALRNSNLFVYTENLTYYSLFASKVVKILGDPIGSAQRLLECFIETIEPSDKIHLQVTGSQGKQIAELLNVPFINEFKAISRGVAELVPDARTVLEIGGNASRFIKIAFDPTTKELSILDYERNGECAAGTGSFIDQQAARLRFNVEDIGRLVKETDATANIAGRCSVFAKSDMVHAQQRGYSPGAIFKGLCEAVVRNYKGTVLRQKELLPKVVFVGGVAANLGVIEAMNRILDLTSDELIVPSLHCHVGALGCAILAESSRLKAELVKNMKYRYHQKITPLSRSHKLEISLVRFPKEKSLNSKLIQNDRPIKAYLGLDIGSVSTNLVLLDQQGRVIDEIYTTTEGRPVEVVQRELNKWNHKWADQIEIIGVGTTGSGRELIGELVGADAIHDEITAHKTGASFVAETLFNEQVETIFEIGGQDSKFIAIENGVVVDFAMNEACAAGTGSFLEEQATKLGISIKEDFARLALSSTNPVQMGERCTVFMEKDVSSYLQQGIPKEDISAGLALAVVQNYLNRVVAGRKIGNVIYFQGGTAYNKAVAAAFATRLQKTIVVPPHNGVIGAIGAALLAKQKMDELQQPSRFRGFDLSNVNFSIRTITCKGCSNQCDVQECVINGEKTYWGDKCSERFRKKRKINRQAVIPDLFALYQQLLLQEIPSSNGLDIQVGIPRAMYFYDRFPFWQAYFVGIGAKVVLSDSTHRQIVAQGRELCIAEPCFPIIVAHGHVLNLFDKQVDYVFVPNLINAEPNLPGRESWYCPWGQTLPHVLKSALKDPRLVDRILAPIVR
;
A
#
# COMPACT_ATOMS: atom_id res chain seq x y z
N MET A 1 32.78 -1.65 50.11
CA MET A 1 31.58 -1.34 49.28
C MET A 1 31.14 -2.65 48.63
N SER A 2 29.94 -3.14 48.92
CA SER A 2 29.47 -4.42 48.39
C SER A 2 29.10 -4.28 46.91
N SER A 3 29.63 -5.14 46.05
CA SER A 3 29.26 -5.18 44.62
C SER A 3 27.75 -5.38 44.49
N SER A 4 27.01 -4.39 43.98
CA SER A 4 25.58 -4.52 43.76
C SER A 4 25.34 -5.19 42.40
N ASN A 5 24.37 -6.12 42.33
CA ASN A 5 23.91 -6.65 41.05
C ASN A 5 22.92 -5.66 40.44
N ILE A 6 23.14 -5.29 39.18
CA ILE A 6 22.24 -4.44 38.40
C ILE A 6 21.68 -5.27 37.24
N TYR A 7 20.37 -5.31 37.08
CA TYR A 7 19.74 -6.07 36.01
C TYR A 7 19.22 -5.14 34.92
N LEU A 8 19.75 -5.31 33.72
CA LEU A 8 19.41 -4.55 32.54
C LEU A 8 18.59 -5.38 31.56
N GLY A 9 17.59 -4.72 31.00
CA GLY A 9 16.84 -5.24 29.88
C GLY A 9 16.84 -4.27 28.73
N LEU A 10 17.21 -4.76 27.55
CA LEU A 10 17.29 -3.96 26.33
C LEU A 10 16.28 -4.49 25.31
N ASP A 11 15.36 -3.64 24.89
CA ASP A 11 14.40 -3.91 23.80
C ASP A 11 14.78 -3.07 22.57
N ILE A 12 15.27 -3.76 21.53
CA ILE A 12 15.60 -3.14 20.24
C ILE A 12 14.57 -3.55 19.20
N GLY A 13 13.53 -2.74 19.10
CA GLY A 13 12.48 -2.91 18.10
C GLY A 13 12.90 -2.42 16.72
N SER A 14 11.92 -2.31 15.82
CA SER A 14 12.17 -1.84 14.45
C SER A 14 12.29 -0.31 14.32
N VAL A 15 11.65 0.44 15.21
CA VAL A 15 11.60 1.92 15.17
C VAL A 15 12.35 2.55 16.34
N SER A 16 12.41 1.86 17.48
CA SER A 16 12.89 2.43 18.74
C SER A 16 13.65 1.42 19.60
N ALA A 17 14.63 1.92 20.36
CA ALA A 17 15.36 1.22 21.39
C ALA A 17 14.96 1.73 22.79
N LYS A 18 14.83 0.82 23.76
CA LYS A 18 14.51 1.14 25.15
C LYS A 18 15.36 0.31 26.11
N LEU A 19 15.74 0.92 27.23
CA LEU A 19 16.51 0.29 28.30
C LEU A 19 15.73 0.40 29.62
N ILE A 20 15.70 -0.71 30.36
CA ILE A 20 15.26 -0.77 31.76
C ILE A 20 16.44 -1.17 32.61
N ALA A 21 16.62 -0.50 33.74
CA ALA A 21 17.51 -0.92 34.82
C ALA A 21 16.70 -1.24 36.08
N LEU A 22 16.96 -2.40 36.68
CA LEU A 22 16.42 -2.81 37.96
C LEU A 22 17.54 -2.89 38.98
N LEU A 23 17.41 -2.11 40.06
CA LEU A 23 18.29 -2.16 41.21
C LEU A 23 17.57 -2.86 42.36
N PRO A 24 18.15 -3.89 43.01
CA PRO A 24 17.59 -4.44 44.24
C PRO A 24 17.34 -3.33 45.26
N ARG A 25 16.23 -3.39 46.01
CA ARG A 25 15.96 -2.37 47.05
C ARG A 25 17.01 -2.32 48.17
N THR A 26 17.84 -3.35 48.27
CA THR A 26 18.98 -3.44 49.19
C THR A 26 20.27 -2.85 48.60
N ALA A 27 20.25 -2.33 47.37
CA ALA A 27 21.42 -1.72 46.73
C ALA A 27 21.78 -0.37 47.39
N ASP A 28 23.03 0.06 47.17
CA ASP A 28 23.54 1.32 47.70
C ASP A 28 22.66 2.51 47.24
N PRO A 29 22.13 3.34 48.16
CA PRO A 29 21.32 4.51 47.80
C PRO A 29 22.01 5.49 46.85
N SER A 30 23.34 5.60 46.91
CA SER A 30 24.12 6.48 46.01
C SER A 30 23.98 6.09 44.53
N LEU A 31 23.86 4.79 44.25
CA LEU A 31 23.65 4.27 42.90
C LEU A 31 22.25 4.66 42.37
N SER A 32 21.23 4.57 43.22
CA SER A 32 19.88 5.03 42.86
C SER A 32 19.86 6.54 42.56
N GLU A 33 20.63 7.34 43.30
CA GLU A 33 20.72 8.79 43.10
C GLU A 33 21.47 9.13 41.82
N ALA A 34 22.58 8.45 41.53
CA ALA A 34 23.33 8.59 40.28
C ALA A 34 22.44 8.31 39.05
N LEU A 35 21.66 7.23 39.06
CA LEU A 35 20.73 6.92 37.96
C LEU A 35 19.61 7.96 37.82
N ARG A 36 19.07 8.50 38.94
CA ARG A 36 18.05 9.58 38.91
C ARG A 36 18.60 10.88 38.31
N ASN A 37 19.86 11.20 38.60
CA ASN A 37 20.52 12.40 38.12
C ASN A 37 21.05 12.26 36.68
N SER A 38 21.05 11.05 36.12
CA SER A 38 21.40 10.83 34.73
C SER A 38 20.31 11.37 33.79
N ASN A 39 20.73 11.93 32.66
CA ASN A 39 19.80 12.33 31.59
C ASN A 39 19.22 11.14 30.80
N LEU A 40 19.58 9.91 31.16
CA LEU A 40 19.20 8.69 30.46
C LEU A 40 17.80 8.21 30.84
N PHE A 41 17.46 8.29 32.13
CA PHE A 41 16.22 7.77 32.70
C PHE A 41 15.20 8.88 32.90
N VAL A 42 13.97 8.66 32.44
CA VAL A 42 12.88 9.66 32.50
C VAL A 42 11.72 9.20 33.37
N TYR A 43 11.74 7.96 33.83
CA TYR A 43 10.72 7.38 34.67
C TYR A 43 11.33 6.45 35.71
N THR A 44 10.83 6.54 36.94
CA THR A 44 11.24 5.69 38.06
C THR A 44 10.04 5.18 38.83
N GLU A 45 10.05 3.91 39.20
CA GLU A 45 8.99 3.27 39.99
C GLU A 45 9.61 2.28 40.98
N ASN A 46 8.98 2.09 42.14
CA ASN A 46 9.42 1.08 43.10
C ASN A 46 8.53 -0.17 42.96
N LEU A 47 9.12 -1.24 42.43
CA LEU A 47 8.52 -2.56 42.44
C LEU A 47 8.77 -3.25 43.79
N THR A 48 8.11 -4.38 44.02
CA THR A 48 8.18 -5.13 45.28
C THR A 48 9.62 -5.38 45.74
N TYR A 49 10.51 -5.75 44.82
CA TYR A 49 11.91 -6.13 45.11
C TYR A 49 12.95 -5.18 44.51
N TYR A 50 12.55 -4.30 43.58
CA TYR A 50 13.49 -3.49 42.80
C TYR A 50 13.06 -2.03 42.71
N SER A 51 14.03 -1.13 42.68
CA SER A 51 13.88 0.21 42.13
C SER A 51 14.08 0.14 40.61
N LEU A 52 13.05 0.54 39.86
CA LEU A 52 13.01 0.50 38.40
C LEU A 52 13.35 1.86 37.81
N PHE A 53 14.17 1.86 36.76
CA PHE A 53 14.52 3.03 35.97
C PHE A 53 14.26 2.73 34.49
N ALA A 54 13.44 3.54 33.83
CA ALA A 54 13.12 3.40 32.41
C ALA A 54 13.70 4.55 31.59
N SER A 55 14.44 4.18 30.53
CA SER A 55 15.13 5.16 29.69
C SER A 55 14.15 6.00 28.89
N LYS A 56 14.59 7.15 28.38
CA LYS A 56 13.90 7.77 27.25
C LYS A 56 13.84 6.77 26.08
N VAL A 57 12.74 6.77 25.34
CA VAL A 57 12.62 5.98 24.10
C VAL A 57 13.50 6.62 23.04
N VAL A 58 14.46 5.87 22.51
CA VAL A 58 15.41 6.34 21.49
C VAL A 58 14.95 5.88 20.12
N LYS A 59 14.75 6.79 19.16
CA LYS A 59 14.46 6.44 17.76
C LYS A 59 15.71 5.85 17.10
N ILE A 60 15.55 4.71 16.43
CA ILE A 60 16.67 3.96 15.83
C ILE A 60 17.20 4.62 14.56
N LEU A 61 16.33 5.21 13.75
CA LEU A 61 16.67 5.93 12.50
C LEU A 61 17.63 5.15 11.56
N GLY A 62 17.46 3.83 11.49
CA GLY A 62 18.31 2.97 10.66
C GLY A 62 19.67 2.58 11.27
N ASP A 63 19.96 2.95 12.52
CA ASP A 63 21.19 2.58 13.24
C ASP A 63 20.86 1.90 14.59
N PRO A 64 20.38 0.64 14.58
CA PRO A 64 20.00 -0.08 15.81
C PRO A 64 21.21 -0.36 16.68
N ILE A 65 22.37 -0.63 16.07
CA ILE A 65 23.61 -0.93 16.77
C ILE A 65 24.15 0.31 17.46
N GLY A 66 24.24 1.44 16.77
CA GLY A 66 24.64 2.69 17.38
C GLY A 66 23.63 3.20 18.42
N SER A 67 22.34 2.94 18.23
CA SER A 67 21.32 3.27 19.25
C SER A 67 21.47 2.43 20.52
N ALA A 68 21.68 1.13 20.38
CA ALA A 68 21.99 0.25 21.52
C ALA A 68 23.32 0.61 22.18
N GLN A 69 24.35 0.93 21.39
CA GLN A 69 25.66 1.35 21.88
C GLN A 69 25.54 2.60 22.75
N ARG A 70 24.89 3.66 22.23
CA ARG A 70 24.67 4.91 22.98
C ARG A 70 23.94 4.68 24.30
N LEU A 71 22.85 3.90 24.29
CA LEU A 71 22.10 3.61 25.52
C LEU A 71 22.94 2.90 26.57
N LEU A 72 23.74 1.91 26.16
CA LEU A 72 24.59 1.14 27.06
C LEU A 72 25.83 1.93 27.51
N GLU A 73 26.43 2.75 26.65
CA GLU A 73 27.55 3.63 26.99
C GLU A 73 27.13 4.67 28.03
N CYS A 74 26.03 5.39 27.80
CA CYS A 74 25.50 6.34 28.78
C CYS A 74 25.19 5.67 30.12
N PHE A 75 24.69 4.43 30.11
CA PHE A 75 24.45 3.69 31.34
C PHE A 75 25.77 3.33 32.05
N ILE A 76 26.74 2.78 31.33
CA ILE A 76 28.05 2.37 31.88
C ILE A 76 28.83 3.58 32.43
N GLU A 77 28.72 4.74 31.81
CA GLU A 77 29.34 5.99 32.29
C GLU A 77 28.74 6.51 33.60
N THR A 78 27.53 6.05 33.97
CA THR A 78 26.82 6.48 35.18
C THR A 78 27.13 5.60 36.40
N ILE A 79 27.77 4.44 36.22
CA ILE A 79 27.97 3.43 37.28
C ILE A 79 29.45 3.18 37.57
N GLU A 80 29.75 2.61 38.74
CA GLU A 80 31.13 2.33 39.16
C GLU A 80 31.67 1.03 38.54
N PRO A 81 32.99 0.92 38.25
CA PRO A 81 33.60 -0.28 37.65
C PRO A 81 33.43 -1.59 38.44
N SER A 82 33.06 -1.50 39.72
CA SER A 82 32.90 -2.65 40.63
C SER A 82 31.51 -3.30 40.59
N ASP A 83 30.54 -2.68 39.90
CA ASP A 83 29.16 -3.17 39.82
C ASP A 83 29.00 -4.33 38.84
N LYS A 84 28.14 -5.29 39.19
CA LYS A 84 27.89 -6.49 38.37
C LYS A 84 26.66 -6.24 37.50
N ILE A 85 26.89 -5.94 36.23
CA ILE A 85 25.84 -5.69 35.26
C ILE A 85 25.39 -7.00 34.61
N HIS A 86 24.12 -7.31 34.77
CA HIS A 86 23.46 -8.40 34.08
C HIS A 86 22.63 -7.85 32.93
N LEU A 87 22.74 -8.38 31.71
CA LEU A 87 22.02 -7.86 30.54
C LEU A 87 21.33 -8.97 29.76
N GLN A 88 20.05 -8.75 29.46
CA GLN A 88 19.26 -9.57 28.55
C GLN A 88 18.67 -8.70 27.43
N VAL A 89 18.63 -9.24 26.20
CA VAL A 89 18.19 -8.48 25.01
C VAL A 89 16.96 -9.14 24.34
N THR A 90 16.03 -8.30 23.88
CA THR A 90 14.85 -8.69 23.08
C THR A 90 14.61 -7.69 21.93
N GLY A 91 13.53 -7.89 21.18
CA GLY A 91 13.09 -7.03 20.10
C GLY A 91 13.50 -7.57 18.73
N SER A 92 12.83 -7.08 17.68
CA SER A 92 13.03 -7.56 16.30
C SER A 92 14.48 -7.45 15.80
N GLN A 93 15.22 -6.44 16.27
CA GLN A 93 16.64 -6.25 15.92
C GLN A 93 17.60 -6.68 17.06
N GLY A 94 17.07 -7.25 18.14
CA GLY A 94 17.85 -7.56 19.35
C GLY A 94 18.81 -8.73 19.19
N LYS A 95 18.51 -9.72 18.34
CA LYS A 95 19.30 -10.96 18.22
C LYS A 95 20.76 -10.70 17.85
N GLN A 96 20.98 -9.83 16.86
CA GLN A 96 22.32 -9.48 16.41
C GLN A 96 23.11 -8.71 17.47
N ILE A 97 22.43 -7.84 18.23
CA ILE A 97 23.04 -7.09 19.33
C ILE A 97 23.41 -8.01 20.48
N ALA A 98 22.56 -8.99 20.80
CA ALA A 98 22.85 -10.03 21.79
C ALA A 98 24.10 -10.83 21.41
N GLU A 99 24.23 -11.22 20.14
CA GLU A 99 25.43 -11.90 19.62
C GLU A 99 26.69 -11.03 19.69
N LEU A 100 26.60 -9.73 19.39
CA LEU A 100 27.72 -8.79 19.51
C LEU A 100 28.15 -8.62 20.96
N LEU A 101 27.21 -8.58 21.90
CA LEU A 101 27.49 -8.41 23.33
C LEU A 101 27.78 -9.73 24.06
N ASN A 102 27.66 -10.87 23.37
CA ASN A 102 27.78 -12.20 23.96
C ASN A 102 26.85 -12.40 25.18
N VAL A 103 25.61 -11.92 25.05
CA VAL A 103 24.55 -12.06 26.05
C VAL A 103 23.37 -12.82 25.43
N PRO A 104 22.49 -13.45 26.24
CA PRO A 104 21.39 -14.21 25.68
C PRO A 104 20.34 -13.29 25.02
N PHE A 105 19.72 -13.80 23.97
CA PHE A 105 18.54 -13.22 23.34
C PHE A 105 17.29 -13.95 23.82
N ILE A 106 16.24 -13.23 24.21
CA ILE A 106 14.92 -13.81 24.47
C ILE A 106 13.90 -13.31 23.46
N ASN A 107 12.94 -14.16 23.12
CA ASN A 107 11.84 -13.79 22.26
C ASN A 107 10.91 -12.77 22.95
N GLU A 108 10.40 -11.81 22.17
CA GLU A 108 9.46 -10.77 22.57
C GLU A 108 8.20 -11.31 23.26
N PHE A 109 7.65 -12.46 22.85
CA PHE A 109 6.49 -13.07 23.53
C PHE A 109 6.78 -13.36 24.99
N LYS A 110 7.96 -13.93 25.29
CA LYS A 110 8.39 -14.24 26.66
C LYS A 110 8.69 -12.96 27.44
N ALA A 111 9.39 -12.01 26.81
CA ALA A 111 9.75 -10.74 27.44
C ALA A 111 8.50 -9.91 27.79
N ILE A 112 7.59 -9.70 26.84
CA ILE A 112 6.35 -8.94 27.05
C ILE A 112 5.50 -9.62 28.11
N SER A 113 5.28 -10.94 28.02
CA SER A 113 4.45 -11.66 29.00
C SER A 113 5.00 -11.51 30.42
N ARG A 114 6.32 -11.59 30.60
CA ARG A 114 6.94 -11.42 31.92
C ARG A 114 6.85 -9.99 32.43
N GLY A 115 7.07 -9.00 31.57
CA GLY A 115 6.91 -7.59 31.95
C GLY A 115 5.47 -7.26 32.33
N VAL A 116 4.47 -7.77 31.60
CA VAL A 116 3.06 -7.58 31.96
C VAL A 116 2.73 -8.26 33.28
N ALA A 117 3.18 -9.51 33.48
CA ALA A 117 2.91 -10.24 34.72
C ALA A 117 3.45 -9.53 35.98
N GLU A 118 4.55 -8.77 35.85
CA GLU A 118 5.08 -7.95 36.95
C GLU A 118 4.22 -6.70 37.21
N LEU A 119 3.76 -6.01 36.16
CA LEU A 119 3.01 -4.76 36.29
C LEU A 119 1.52 -4.97 36.59
N VAL A 120 0.95 -6.04 36.05
CA VAL A 120 -0.48 -6.39 36.16
C VAL A 120 -0.59 -7.90 36.39
N PRO A 121 -0.39 -8.40 37.64
CA PRO A 121 -0.36 -9.83 37.94
C PRO A 121 -1.66 -10.59 37.56
N ASP A 122 -2.80 -9.90 37.58
CA ASP A 122 -4.10 -10.47 37.22
C ASP A 122 -4.39 -10.46 35.72
N ALA A 123 -3.44 -10.00 34.89
CA ALA A 123 -3.61 -9.99 33.44
C ALA A 123 -3.89 -11.40 32.89
N ARG A 124 -4.82 -11.48 31.94
CA ARG A 124 -5.16 -12.73 31.23
C ARG A 124 -4.97 -12.61 29.72
N THR A 125 -5.16 -11.41 29.19
CA THR A 125 -5.00 -11.11 27.78
C THR A 125 -4.10 -9.91 27.60
N VAL A 126 -3.09 -10.02 26.73
CA VAL A 126 -2.18 -8.95 26.35
C VAL A 126 -2.38 -8.64 24.88
N LEU A 127 -2.71 -7.39 24.60
CA LEU A 127 -2.79 -6.83 23.27
C LEU A 127 -1.55 -5.94 23.09
N GLU A 128 -0.77 -6.15 22.04
CA GLU A 128 0.39 -5.32 21.75
C GLU A 128 0.31 -4.78 20.33
N ILE A 129 0.50 -3.46 20.19
CA ILE A 129 0.68 -2.80 18.89
C ILE A 129 1.97 -1.97 18.96
N GLY A 130 3.01 -2.51 18.35
CA GLY A 130 4.34 -1.93 18.25
C GLY A 130 4.54 -1.15 16.95
N GLY A 131 5.81 -0.87 16.63
CA GLY A 131 6.18 -0.13 15.42
C GLY A 131 5.81 -0.87 14.13
N ASN A 132 6.31 -2.09 13.94
CA ASN A 132 6.10 -2.90 12.74
C ASN A 132 5.41 -4.26 13.01
N ALA A 133 5.06 -4.53 14.26
CA ALA A 133 4.46 -5.79 14.68
C ALA A 133 3.34 -5.52 15.68
N SER A 134 2.35 -6.39 15.68
CA SER A 134 1.24 -6.42 16.61
C SER A 134 1.03 -7.85 17.06
N ARG A 135 0.76 -8.05 18.35
CA ARG A 135 0.67 -9.37 18.97
C ARG A 135 -0.57 -9.49 19.84
N PHE A 136 -1.11 -10.69 19.91
CA PHE A 136 -2.04 -11.13 20.93
C PHE A 136 -1.34 -12.20 21.77
N ILE A 137 -1.49 -12.14 23.09
CA ILE A 137 -0.96 -13.14 24.01
C ILE A 137 -1.99 -13.44 25.09
N LYS A 138 -2.34 -14.71 25.26
CA LYS A 138 -3.11 -15.20 26.40
C LYS A 138 -2.13 -15.78 27.42
N ILE A 139 -2.17 -15.26 28.64
CA ILE A 139 -1.22 -15.62 29.69
C ILE A 139 -1.93 -16.16 30.93
N ALA A 140 -1.26 -17.08 31.62
CA ALA A 140 -1.58 -17.48 32.98
C ALA A 140 -0.35 -17.24 33.86
N PHE A 141 -0.51 -16.47 34.92
CA PHE A 141 0.54 -16.16 35.87
C PHE A 141 0.08 -16.54 37.28
N ASP A 142 0.88 -17.33 37.97
CA ASP A 142 0.71 -17.60 39.39
C ASP A 142 1.64 -16.67 40.18
N PRO A 143 1.10 -15.68 40.92
CA PRO A 143 1.93 -14.73 41.66
C PRO A 143 2.69 -15.36 42.84
N THR A 144 2.26 -16.55 43.31
CA THR A 144 2.89 -17.26 44.43
C THR A 144 4.13 -18.01 43.98
N THR A 145 3.99 -18.83 42.93
CA THR A 145 5.10 -19.62 42.36
C THR A 145 5.95 -18.81 41.39
N LYS A 146 5.45 -17.65 40.94
CA LYS A 146 6.00 -16.82 39.86
C LYS A 146 6.09 -17.56 38.52
N GLU A 147 5.35 -18.65 38.35
CA GLU A 147 5.25 -19.39 37.10
C GLU A 147 4.38 -18.63 36.10
N LEU A 148 4.88 -18.53 34.87
CA LEU A 148 4.23 -17.83 33.76
C LEU A 148 4.11 -18.77 32.56
N SER A 149 2.88 -18.96 32.09
CA SER A 149 2.57 -19.76 30.91
C SER A 149 1.88 -18.92 29.84
N ILE A 150 2.29 -19.11 28.58
CA ILE A 150 1.61 -18.55 27.41
C ILE A 150 0.67 -19.63 26.88
N LEU A 151 -0.65 -19.39 27.00
CA LEU A 151 -1.69 -20.35 26.65
C LEU A 151 -2.06 -20.30 25.16
N ASP A 152 -1.99 -19.10 24.58
CA ASP A 152 -2.30 -18.84 23.17
C ASP A 152 -1.56 -17.57 22.74
N TYR A 153 -1.20 -17.48 21.48
CA TYR A 153 -0.56 -16.30 20.93
C TYR A 153 -0.86 -16.18 19.44
N GLU A 154 -0.80 -14.95 18.93
CA GLU A 154 -0.84 -14.67 17.50
C GLU A 154 -0.08 -13.37 17.22
N ARG A 155 0.37 -13.22 15.98
CA ARG A 155 1.00 -11.98 15.50
C ARG A 155 0.53 -11.64 14.11
N ASN A 156 0.57 -10.37 13.77
CA ASN A 156 0.37 -9.97 12.38
C ASN A 156 1.47 -10.57 11.48
N GLY A 157 1.14 -10.72 10.20
CA GLY A 157 2.10 -11.05 9.17
C GLY A 157 3.14 -9.94 8.99
N GLU A 158 3.96 -10.05 7.94
CA GLU A 158 5.04 -9.09 7.72
C GLU A 158 4.58 -7.68 7.28
N CYS A 159 3.27 -7.44 7.12
CA CYS A 159 2.72 -6.15 6.73
C CYS A 159 2.70 -5.17 7.92
N ALA A 160 3.18 -3.94 7.69
CA ALA A 160 3.12 -2.83 8.65
C ALA A 160 1.72 -2.17 8.74
N ALA A 161 0.75 -2.62 7.93
CA ALA A 161 -0.61 -2.11 8.03
C ALA A 161 -1.22 -2.50 9.38
N GLY A 162 -1.79 -1.52 10.10
CA GLY A 162 -2.33 -1.74 11.44
C GLY A 162 -1.29 -1.70 12.57
N THR A 163 -0.10 -1.14 12.34
CA THR A 163 0.93 -0.94 13.37
C THR A 163 1.25 0.55 13.57
N GLY A 164 2.12 0.89 14.52
CA GLY A 164 2.54 2.27 14.79
C GLY A 164 3.19 2.95 13.59
N SER A 165 4.04 2.25 12.84
CA SER A 165 4.67 2.80 11.64
C SER A 165 3.66 3.23 10.58
N PHE A 166 2.49 2.58 10.51
CA PHE A 166 1.43 3.00 9.61
C PHE A 166 0.85 4.36 10.02
N ILE A 167 0.66 4.59 11.33
CA ILE A 167 0.26 5.90 11.86
C ILE A 167 1.34 6.94 11.58
N ASP A 168 2.62 6.64 11.87
CA ASP A 168 3.75 7.53 11.63
C ASP A 168 3.80 8.01 10.17
N GLN A 169 3.66 7.07 9.23
CA GLN A 169 3.69 7.37 7.81
C GLN A 169 2.52 8.26 7.37
N GLN A 170 1.31 8.07 7.92
CA GLN A 170 0.17 8.91 7.59
C GLN A 170 0.23 10.29 8.26
N ALA A 171 0.73 10.37 9.49
CA ALA A 171 0.92 11.61 10.22
C ALA A 171 1.92 12.53 9.51
N ALA A 172 3.08 11.98 9.13
CA ALA A 172 4.12 12.70 8.41
C ALA A 172 3.62 13.26 7.07
N ARG A 173 2.74 12.52 6.37
CA ARG A 173 2.12 12.97 5.11
C ARG A 173 1.23 14.18 5.28
N LEU A 174 0.50 14.26 6.39
CA LEU A 174 -0.30 15.44 6.74
C LEU A 174 0.51 16.52 7.48
N ARG A 175 1.82 16.31 7.65
CA ARG A 175 2.74 17.20 8.38
C ARG A 175 2.37 17.38 9.86
N PHE A 176 1.89 16.31 10.50
CA PHE A 176 1.64 16.25 11.94
C PHE A 176 2.64 15.33 12.63
N ASN A 177 2.90 15.60 13.92
CA ASN A 177 3.57 14.63 14.78
C ASN A 177 2.55 13.62 15.29
N VAL A 178 3.01 12.41 15.56
CA VAL A 178 2.16 11.28 15.98
C VAL A 178 1.63 11.50 17.38
N GLU A 179 2.42 12.18 18.21
CA GLU A 179 2.12 12.57 19.58
C GLU A 179 0.91 13.53 19.64
N ASP A 180 0.66 14.31 18.58
CA ASP A 180 -0.44 15.28 18.52
C ASP A 180 -1.79 14.63 18.16
N ILE A 181 -1.78 13.43 17.56
CA ILE A 181 -2.97 12.77 17.03
C ILE A 181 -4.02 12.54 18.11
N GLY A 182 -3.61 12.07 19.29
CA GLY A 182 -4.54 11.75 20.37
C GLY A 182 -5.37 12.95 20.82
N ARG A 183 -4.80 14.16 20.77
CA ARG A 183 -5.51 15.40 21.09
C ARG A 183 -6.50 15.77 19.99
N LEU A 184 -6.05 15.74 18.73
CA LEU A 184 -6.87 16.09 17.56
C LEU A 184 -8.11 15.21 17.41
N VAL A 185 -7.99 13.91 17.75
CA VAL A 185 -9.12 12.97 17.71
C VAL A 185 -10.20 13.34 18.73
N LYS A 186 -9.81 13.83 19.91
CA LYS A 186 -10.75 14.24 20.98
C LYS A 186 -11.49 15.54 20.68
N GLU A 187 -10.95 16.37 19.80
CA GLU A 187 -11.55 17.66 19.41
C GLU A 187 -12.72 17.48 18.43
N THR A 188 -13.07 16.24 18.02
CA THR A 188 -14.13 16.01 17.03
C THR A 188 -14.91 14.70 17.21
N ASP A 189 -16.22 14.79 16.99
CA ASP A 189 -17.10 13.62 16.93
C ASP A 189 -17.13 12.99 15.53
N ALA A 190 -16.76 13.74 14.49
CA ALA A 190 -16.79 13.26 13.11
C ALA A 190 -15.67 12.25 12.83
N THR A 191 -15.96 11.24 12.01
CA THR A 191 -15.01 10.20 11.59
C THR A 191 -14.98 10.11 10.06
N ALA A 192 -13.79 10.16 9.46
CA ALA A 192 -13.59 9.83 8.05
C ALA A 192 -13.44 8.31 7.86
N ASN A 193 -13.92 7.77 6.74
CA ASN A 193 -13.72 6.36 6.43
C ASN A 193 -12.34 6.17 5.76
N ILE A 194 -11.38 5.61 6.49
CA ILE A 194 -10.02 5.36 6.02
C ILE A 194 -9.76 3.85 5.96
N ALA A 195 -9.19 3.36 4.84
CA ALA A 195 -8.76 1.97 4.72
C ALA A 195 -7.56 1.65 5.63
N GLY A 196 -7.67 0.59 6.44
CA GLY A 196 -6.62 0.17 7.37
C GLY A 196 -5.63 -0.86 6.84
N ARG A 197 -5.77 -1.30 5.58
CA ARG A 197 -5.07 -2.49 5.05
C ARG A 197 -3.73 -2.22 4.37
N CYS A 198 -3.49 -0.99 3.93
CA CYS A 198 -2.28 -0.62 3.20
C CYS A 198 -2.08 0.90 3.26
N SER A 199 -0.83 1.33 3.39
CA SER A 199 -0.45 2.75 3.43
C SER A 199 -0.82 3.50 2.14
N VAL A 200 -0.79 2.82 0.99
CA VAL A 200 -1.14 3.39 -0.32
C VAL A 200 -2.63 3.74 -0.39
N PHE A 201 -3.51 2.80 -0.02
CA PHE A 201 -4.96 3.05 -0.01
C PHE A 201 -5.35 4.07 1.06
N ALA A 202 -4.75 3.99 2.25
CA ALA A 202 -4.98 4.95 3.30
C ALA A 202 -4.65 6.39 2.84
N LYS A 203 -3.55 6.57 2.10
CA LYS A 203 -3.18 7.87 1.53
C LYS A 203 -4.29 8.42 0.62
N SER A 204 -4.76 7.63 -0.34
CA SER A 204 -5.81 8.07 -1.26
C SER A 204 -7.09 8.43 -0.51
N ASP A 205 -7.51 7.59 0.44
CA ASP A 205 -8.71 7.84 1.26
C ASP A 205 -8.57 9.13 2.11
N MET A 206 -7.39 9.36 2.70
CA MET A 206 -7.12 10.57 3.49
C MET A 206 -7.15 11.83 2.63
N VAL A 207 -6.52 11.81 1.45
CA VAL A 207 -6.56 12.93 0.50
C VAL A 207 -7.99 13.21 0.03
N HIS A 208 -8.76 12.18 -0.27
CA HIS A 208 -10.18 12.33 -0.61
C HIS A 208 -11.01 12.86 0.56
N ALA A 209 -10.73 12.43 1.79
CA ALA A 209 -11.39 12.96 2.98
C ALA A 209 -11.07 14.46 3.17
N GLN A 210 -9.82 14.90 2.96
CA GLN A 210 -9.47 16.32 2.99
C GLN A 210 -10.20 17.12 1.91
N GLN A 211 -10.27 16.58 0.68
CA GLN A 211 -11.00 17.23 -0.42
C GLN A 211 -12.50 17.37 -0.13
N ARG A 212 -13.07 16.45 0.66
CA ARG A 212 -14.46 16.50 1.13
C ARG A 212 -14.67 17.42 2.34
N GLY A 213 -13.60 18.07 2.84
CA GLY A 213 -13.67 19.02 3.96
C GLY A 213 -13.62 18.39 5.35
N TYR A 214 -13.22 17.12 5.49
CA TYR A 214 -13.01 16.53 6.82
C TYR A 214 -11.86 17.25 7.54
N SER A 215 -12.05 17.53 8.83
CA SER A 215 -10.99 18.06 9.68
C SER A 215 -9.86 17.04 9.85
N PRO A 216 -8.61 17.47 10.11
CA PRO A 216 -7.52 16.55 10.43
C PRO A 216 -7.84 15.59 11.57
N GLY A 217 -8.53 16.06 12.62
CA GLY A 217 -9.00 15.22 13.73
C GLY A 217 -9.92 14.08 13.26
N ALA A 218 -10.86 14.36 12.34
CA ALA A 218 -11.80 13.36 11.85
C ALA A 218 -11.12 12.31 10.96
N ILE A 219 -10.11 12.75 10.20
CA ILE A 219 -9.26 11.87 9.38
C ILE A 219 -8.43 10.96 10.29
N PHE A 220 -7.79 11.50 11.31
CA PHE A 220 -6.99 10.72 12.25
C PHE A 220 -7.86 9.79 13.11
N LYS A 221 -9.09 10.18 13.47
CA LYS A 221 -10.05 9.29 14.13
C LYS A 221 -10.35 8.08 13.25
N GLY A 222 -10.63 8.32 11.97
CA GLY A 222 -10.78 7.29 10.95
C GLY A 222 -9.57 6.37 10.83
N LEU A 223 -8.36 6.93 10.89
CA LEU A 223 -7.09 6.19 10.85
C LEU A 223 -6.89 5.30 12.09
N CYS A 224 -7.12 5.82 13.30
CA CYS A 224 -7.03 5.06 14.55
C CYS A 224 -7.99 3.87 14.54
N GLU A 225 -9.24 4.08 14.12
CA GLU A 225 -10.20 3.00 13.98
C GLU A 225 -9.80 1.98 12.92
N ALA A 226 -9.19 2.43 11.82
CA ALA A 226 -8.73 1.57 10.75
C ALA A 226 -7.59 0.64 11.23
N VAL A 227 -6.69 1.14 12.08
CA VAL A 227 -5.64 0.35 12.75
C VAL A 227 -6.25 -0.73 13.63
N VAL A 228 -7.21 -0.38 14.49
CA VAL A 228 -7.86 -1.34 15.39
C VAL A 228 -8.71 -2.36 14.64
N ARG A 229 -9.48 -1.95 13.61
CA ARG A 229 -10.21 -2.89 12.74
C ARG A 229 -9.27 -3.89 12.07
N ASN A 230 -8.10 -3.43 11.64
CA ASN A 230 -7.09 -4.30 11.05
C ASN A 230 -6.52 -5.27 12.10
N TYR A 231 -6.16 -4.78 13.30
CA TYR A 231 -5.72 -5.62 14.42
C TYR A 231 -6.76 -6.70 14.76
N LYS A 232 -8.04 -6.34 14.85
CA LYS A 232 -9.15 -7.28 15.07
C LYS A 232 -9.21 -8.35 13.97
N GLY A 233 -9.15 -7.95 12.70
CA GLY A 233 -9.27 -8.87 11.56
C GLY A 233 -8.04 -9.74 11.30
N THR A 234 -6.84 -9.31 11.67
CA THR A 234 -5.59 -10.01 11.33
C THR A 234 -4.93 -10.73 12.51
N VAL A 235 -5.06 -10.18 13.73
CA VAL A 235 -4.41 -10.70 14.93
C VAL A 235 -5.43 -11.37 15.85
N LEU A 236 -6.54 -10.70 16.18
CA LEU A 236 -7.54 -11.28 17.08
C LEU A 236 -8.37 -12.37 16.40
N ARG A 237 -8.85 -12.14 15.18
CA ARG A 237 -9.77 -13.04 14.45
C ARG A 237 -10.90 -13.51 15.37
N GLN A 238 -10.96 -14.82 15.67
CA GLN A 238 -11.95 -15.43 16.56
C GLN A 238 -11.44 -15.72 17.98
N LYS A 239 -10.33 -15.12 18.38
CA LYS A 239 -9.78 -15.33 19.73
C LYS A 239 -10.63 -14.62 20.77
N GLU A 240 -10.84 -15.31 21.88
CA GLU A 240 -11.58 -14.80 23.02
C GLU A 240 -10.70 -13.85 23.86
N LEU A 241 -11.25 -12.70 24.22
CA LEU A 241 -10.65 -11.76 25.16
C LEU A 241 -11.12 -12.13 26.56
N LEU A 242 -10.20 -12.58 27.43
CA LEU A 242 -10.54 -12.78 28.83
C LEU A 242 -10.44 -11.44 29.58
N PRO A 243 -11.30 -11.18 30.58
CA PRO A 243 -11.25 -9.96 31.38
C PRO A 243 -9.86 -9.72 31.99
N LYS A 244 -9.54 -8.44 32.27
CA LYS A 244 -8.18 -7.93 32.53
C LYS A 244 -7.31 -7.97 31.28
N VAL A 245 -7.74 -7.19 30.29
CA VAL A 245 -7.07 -7.02 29.00
C VAL A 245 -6.03 -5.91 29.16
N VAL A 246 -4.76 -6.22 28.93
CA VAL A 246 -3.67 -5.24 29.02
C VAL A 246 -3.23 -4.83 27.63
N PHE A 247 -3.23 -3.53 27.33
CA PHE A 247 -2.76 -2.98 26.06
C PHE A 247 -1.39 -2.32 26.21
N VAL A 248 -0.41 -2.82 25.45
CA VAL A 248 1.00 -2.42 25.52
C VAL A 248 1.58 -2.10 24.14
N GLY A 249 2.81 -1.60 24.11
CA GLY A 249 3.51 -1.19 22.91
C GLY A 249 3.58 0.34 22.77
N GLY A 250 4.18 0.79 21.66
CA GLY A 250 4.33 2.22 21.38
C GLY A 250 3.01 2.91 21.07
N VAL A 251 2.09 2.20 20.41
CA VAL A 251 0.78 2.75 20.01
C VAL A 251 -0.17 2.90 21.20
N ALA A 252 0.09 2.22 22.32
CA ALA A 252 -0.67 2.40 23.55
C ALA A 252 -0.55 3.82 24.15
N ALA A 253 0.39 4.66 23.68
CA ALA A 253 0.41 6.09 24.01
C ALA A 253 -0.69 6.91 23.30
N ASN A 254 -1.29 6.39 22.23
CA ASN A 254 -2.23 7.13 21.40
C ASN A 254 -3.66 6.97 21.93
N LEU A 255 -4.19 8.03 22.53
CA LEU A 255 -5.54 8.06 23.11
C LEU A 255 -6.64 7.73 22.09
N GLY A 256 -6.49 8.15 20.82
CA GLY A 256 -7.46 7.84 19.76
C GLY A 256 -7.49 6.35 19.42
N VAL A 257 -6.35 5.65 19.55
CA VAL A 257 -6.32 4.18 19.40
C VAL A 257 -6.92 3.49 20.61
N ILE A 258 -6.67 3.97 21.83
CA ILE A 258 -7.30 3.41 23.05
C ILE A 258 -8.83 3.50 22.96
N GLU A 259 -9.37 4.66 22.56
CA GLU A 259 -10.81 4.84 22.37
C GLU A 259 -11.36 3.90 21.29
N ALA A 260 -10.64 3.76 20.18
CA ALA A 260 -11.01 2.82 19.12
C ALA A 260 -10.97 1.36 19.58
N MET A 261 -10.01 0.96 20.43
CA MET A 261 -9.92 -0.39 21.02
C MET A 261 -11.15 -0.69 21.86
N ASN A 262 -11.51 0.19 22.80
CA ASN A 262 -12.71 0.04 23.63
C ASN A 262 -13.97 -0.11 22.75
N ARG A 263 -14.14 0.75 21.75
CA ARG A 263 -15.35 0.76 20.92
C ARG A 263 -15.46 -0.43 19.95
N ILE A 264 -14.36 -0.88 19.35
CA ILE A 264 -14.38 -1.92 18.30
C ILE A 264 -14.30 -3.33 18.90
N LEU A 265 -13.65 -3.46 20.06
CA LEU A 265 -13.54 -4.72 20.80
C LEU A 265 -14.65 -4.89 21.85
N ASP A 266 -15.54 -3.89 21.98
CA ASP A 266 -16.64 -3.88 22.94
C ASP A 266 -16.16 -4.07 24.38
N LEU A 267 -15.09 -3.35 24.73
CA LEU A 267 -14.48 -3.35 26.07
C LEU A 267 -14.90 -2.09 26.81
N THR A 268 -15.26 -2.26 28.08
CA THR A 268 -15.46 -1.14 29.00
C THR A 268 -14.11 -0.51 29.40
N SER A 269 -14.15 0.75 29.86
CA SER A 269 -12.93 1.47 30.28
C SER A 269 -12.15 0.77 31.39
N ASP A 270 -12.83 -0.03 32.21
CA ASP A 270 -12.22 -0.74 33.34
C ASP A 270 -11.66 -2.13 32.96
N GLU A 271 -12.02 -2.63 31.77
CA GLU A 271 -11.53 -3.90 31.24
C GLU A 271 -10.22 -3.77 30.49
N LEU A 272 -9.96 -2.61 29.86
CA LEU A 272 -8.74 -2.31 29.12
C LEU A 272 -7.74 -1.51 29.97
N ILE A 273 -6.65 -2.16 30.35
CA ILE A 273 -5.60 -1.60 31.20
C ILE A 273 -4.40 -1.20 30.34
N VAL A 274 -3.99 0.06 30.40
CA VAL A 274 -2.73 0.55 29.81
C VAL A 274 -1.76 0.89 30.95
N PRO A 275 -0.71 0.09 31.19
CA PRO A 275 0.24 0.36 32.27
C PRO A 275 1.13 1.58 31.96
N SER A 276 1.64 2.25 32.99
CA SER A 276 2.55 3.41 32.85
C SER A 276 3.76 3.11 31.96
N LEU A 277 4.30 1.90 32.06
CA LEU A 277 5.45 1.39 31.29
C LEU A 277 5.04 0.67 30.00
N HIS A 278 3.86 0.95 29.43
CA HIS A 278 3.33 0.27 28.24
C HIS A 278 4.34 0.13 27.08
N CYS A 279 5.25 1.08 26.89
CA CYS A 279 6.26 1.04 25.81
C CYS A 279 7.59 0.36 26.19
N HIS A 280 7.82 0.06 27.47
CA HIS A 280 9.05 -0.57 28.00
C HIS A 280 8.85 -2.00 28.50
N VAL A 281 7.64 -2.55 28.42
CA VAL A 281 7.31 -3.88 28.97
C VAL A 281 8.26 -4.99 28.49
N GLY A 282 8.67 -4.98 27.22
CA GLY A 282 9.64 -5.93 26.69
C GLY A 282 11.03 -5.81 27.36
N ALA A 283 11.51 -4.58 27.54
CA ALA A 283 12.76 -4.32 28.27
C ALA A 283 12.63 -4.70 29.74
N LEU A 284 11.49 -4.45 30.38
CA LEU A 284 11.25 -4.85 31.77
C LEU A 284 11.32 -6.37 31.93
N GLY A 285 10.63 -7.12 31.08
CA GLY A 285 10.69 -8.59 31.11
C GLY A 285 12.10 -9.13 30.87
N CYS A 286 12.89 -8.51 30.00
CA CYS A 286 14.32 -8.82 29.87
C CYS A 286 15.08 -8.60 31.17
N ALA A 287 14.92 -7.43 31.80
CA ALA A 287 15.66 -7.09 33.01
C ALA A 287 15.37 -8.10 34.14
N ILE A 288 14.10 -8.49 34.31
CA ILE A 288 13.71 -9.50 35.31
C ILE A 288 14.32 -10.87 35.01
N LEU A 289 14.51 -11.21 33.73
CA LEU A 289 15.05 -12.51 33.29
C LEU A 289 16.58 -12.53 33.14
N ALA A 290 17.27 -11.43 33.45
CA ALA A 290 18.71 -11.27 33.17
C ALA A 290 19.63 -12.01 34.17
N GLU A 291 19.09 -12.73 35.16
CA GLU A 291 19.82 -13.23 36.33
C GLU A 291 21.08 -14.08 36.05
N SER A 292 21.21 -14.67 34.86
CA SER A 292 22.30 -15.58 34.49
C SER A 292 23.33 -15.01 33.50
N SER A 293 23.27 -13.73 33.12
CA SER A 293 24.05 -13.19 31.99
C SER A 293 24.82 -11.93 32.34
N ARG A 294 26.16 -11.96 32.26
CA ARG A 294 27.01 -10.79 32.57
C ARG A 294 27.41 -9.99 31.33
N LEU A 295 27.22 -8.68 31.37
CA LEU A 295 27.70 -7.75 30.35
C LEU A 295 29.19 -7.44 30.56
N LYS A 296 29.96 -7.45 29.47
CA LYS A 296 31.36 -6.96 29.46
C LYS A 296 31.42 -5.57 28.82
N ALA A 297 31.87 -4.57 29.57
CA ALA A 297 31.92 -3.18 29.10
C ALA A 297 32.79 -2.99 27.83
N GLU A 298 33.85 -3.78 27.64
CA GLU A 298 34.69 -3.70 26.43
C GLU A 298 33.89 -4.02 25.14
N LEU A 299 32.89 -4.90 25.25
CA LEU A 299 32.12 -5.35 24.10
C LEU A 299 31.17 -4.26 23.62
N VAL A 300 30.71 -3.41 24.54
CA VAL A 300 29.87 -2.24 24.23
C VAL A 300 30.65 -1.23 23.40
N LYS A 301 31.87 -0.85 23.86
CA LYS A 301 32.73 0.12 23.18
C LYS A 301 33.09 -0.30 21.74
N ASN A 302 33.24 -1.61 21.51
CA ASN A 302 33.66 -2.16 20.23
C ASN A 302 32.50 -2.67 19.35
N MET A 303 31.22 -2.44 19.70
CA MET A 303 30.08 -3.01 18.96
C MET A 303 30.08 -2.66 17.48
N LYS A 304 30.24 -1.37 17.12
CA LYS A 304 30.31 -0.93 15.72
C LYS A 304 31.45 -1.62 14.95
N TYR A 305 32.64 -1.71 15.53
CA TYR A 305 33.79 -2.33 14.87
C TYR A 305 33.54 -3.82 14.57
N ARG A 306 33.06 -4.57 15.59
CA ARG A 306 32.76 -6.00 15.46
C ARG A 306 31.64 -6.29 14.47
N TYR A 307 30.71 -5.36 14.32
CA TYR A 307 29.64 -5.46 13.34
C TYR A 307 30.15 -5.38 11.89
N HIS A 308 31.01 -4.41 11.58
CA HIS A 308 31.55 -4.24 10.23
C HIS A 308 32.37 -5.46 9.76
N GLN A 309 32.99 -6.21 10.68
CA GLN A 309 33.70 -7.44 10.36
C GLN A 309 32.80 -8.63 9.98
N LYS A 310 31.51 -8.59 10.32
CA LYS A 310 30.54 -9.69 10.10
C LYS A 310 29.70 -9.55 8.83
N ILE A 311 29.89 -8.49 8.03
CA ILE A 311 29.07 -8.26 6.83
C ILE A 311 29.29 -9.43 5.85
N THR A 312 28.24 -10.22 5.64
CA THR A 312 28.24 -11.34 4.69
C THR A 312 28.10 -10.79 3.27
N PRO A 313 28.80 -11.33 2.26
CA PRO A 313 28.61 -10.89 0.88
C PRO A 313 27.16 -11.10 0.44
N LEU A 314 26.47 -10.00 0.12
CA LEU A 314 25.11 -10.05 -0.41
C LEU A 314 25.07 -10.51 -1.87
N SER A 315 23.93 -11.05 -2.29
CA SER A 315 23.63 -11.26 -3.70
C SER A 315 23.67 -9.92 -4.45
N ARG A 316 24.48 -9.89 -5.50
CA ARG A 316 24.74 -8.70 -6.33
C ARG A 316 23.95 -8.79 -7.63
N SER A 317 23.49 -7.66 -8.13
CA SER A 317 22.88 -7.55 -9.46
C SER A 317 23.86 -6.95 -10.49
N HIS A 318 23.45 -6.97 -11.76
CA HIS A 318 24.19 -6.36 -12.87
C HIS A 318 24.24 -4.84 -12.73
N LYS A 319 25.39 -4.25 -13.09
CA LYS A 319 25.57 -2.80 -13.19
C LYS A 319 24.56 -2.19 -14.17
N LEU A 320 24.13 -0.96 -13.88
CA LEU A 320 23.22 -0.22 -14.76
C LEU A 320 23.90 0.14 -16.09
N GLU A 321 23.32 -0.33 -17.19
CA GLU A 321 23.76 -0.07 -18.56
C GLU A 321 23.02 1.14 -19.16
N ILE A 322 23.72 2.26 -19.28
CA ILE A 322 23.18 3.49 -19.90
C ILE A 322 23.43 3.53 -21.41
N SER A 323 24.32 2.69 -21.94
CA SER A 323 24.78 2.70 -23.34
C SER A 323 23.67 2.40 -24.35
N LEU A 324 22.66 1.63 -23.96
CA LEU A 324 21.48 1.30 -24.77
C LEU A 324 20.34 2.32 -24.63
N VAL A 325 20.55 3.43 -23.90
CA VAL A 325 19.54 4.46 -23.68
C VAL A 325 19.80 5.67 -24.59
N ARG A 326 18.83 6.01 -25.43
CA ARG A 326 18.87 7.17 -26.33
C ARG A 326 18.16 8.36 -25.68
N PHE A 327 18.89 9.46 -25.49
CA PHE A 327 18.37 10.76 -25.03
C PHE A 327 18.47 11.80 -26.16
N PRO A 328 17.44 11.93 -27.02
CA PRO A 328 17.37 13.00 -28.02
C PRO A 328 17.53 14.41 -27.40
N LYS A 329 18.12 15.34 -28.16
CA LYS A 329 18.25 16.74 -27.74
C LYS A 329 16.90 17.46 -27.84
N GLU A 330 16.45 18.13 -26.78
CA GLU A 330 15.16 18.87 -26.72
C GLU A 330 14.95 19.89 -27.84
N LYS A 331 16.03 20.52 -28.35
CA LYS A 331 15.95 21.61 -29.33
C LYS A 331 15.28 21.24 -30.67
N SER A 332 15.08 19.97 -30.99
CA SER A 332 14.47 19.55 -32.25
C SER A 332 12.94 19.57 -32.27
N LEU A 333 12.27 19.50 -31.11
CA LEU A 333 10.80 19.52 -31.00
C LEU A 333 10.21 20.83 -30.48
N ASN A 334 11.06 21.75 -30.01
CA ASN A 334 10.64 23.09 -29.63
C ASN A 334 10.33 23.95 -30.86
N SER A 335 9.22 24.67 -30.82
CA SER A 335 8.87 25.65 -31.85
C SER A 335 9.88 26.79 -31.82
N LYS A 336 10.39 27.16 -33.00
CA LYS A 336 11.13 28.42 -33.17
C LYS A 336 10.09 29.52 -33.34
N LEU A 337 9.72 30.18 -32.25
CA LEU A 337 8.83 31.34 -32.29
C LEU A 337 9.46 32.40 -33.19
N ILE A 338 8.83 32.66 -34.34
CA ILE A 338 9.15 33.81 -35.20
C ILE A 338 8.12 34.88 -34.83
N GLN A 339 8.56 35.97 -34.23
CA GLN A 339 7.69 37.14 -33.99
C GLN A 339 7.22 37.66 -35.35
N ASN A 340 5.92 37.50 -35.62
CA ASN A 340 5.23 38.06 -36.77
C ASN A 340 4.05 38.91 -36.25
N ASP A 341 3.54 39.83 -37.08
CA ASP A 341 2.38 40.70 -36.78
C ASP A 341 1.03 39.95 -36.66
N ARG A 342 1.03 38.61 -36.61
CA ARG A 342 -0.20 37.78 -36.54
C ARG A 342 -0.08 36.75 -35.42
N PRO A 343 -1.19 36.46 -34.72
CA PRO A 343 -1.21 35.41 -33.70
C PRO A 343 -0.86 34.05 -34.32
N ILE A 344 -0.04 33.29 -33.62
CA ILE A 344 0.41 31.96 -34.02
C ILE A 344 -0.76 31.00 -33.84
N LYS A 345 -1.13 30.30 -34.91
CA LYS A 345 -2.14 29.24 -34.83
C LYS A 345 -1.60 28.04 -34.05
N ALA A 346 -2.29 27.64 -33.00
CA ALA A 346 -1.86 26.56 -32.13
C ALA A 346 -2.98 25.58 -31.76
N TYR A 347 -2.56 24.39 -31.35
CA TYR A 347 -3.41 23.34 -30.79
C TYR A 347 -3.12 23.17 -29.31
N LEU A 348 -4.17 23.06 -28.50
CA LEU A 348 -4.08 22.84 -27.07
C LEU A 348 -4.36 21.38 -26.73
N GLY A 349 -3.43 20.74 -26.04
CA GLY A 349 -3.60 19.38 -25.53
C GLY A 349 -3.66 19.39 -24.01
N LEU A 350 -4.63 18.70 -23.43
CA LEU A 350 -4.71 18.48 -21.99
C LEU A 350 -4.77 16.98 -21.70
N ASP A 351 -3.89 16.50 -20.84
CA ASP A 351 -3.91 15.14 -20.28
C ASP A 351 -4.16 15.23 -18.77
N ILE A 352 -5.34 14.78 -18.36
CA ILE A 352 -5.87 14.97 -17.01
C ILE A 352 -5.89 13.62 -16.30
N GLY A 353 -4.75 13.27 -15.71
CA GLY A 353 -4.59 12.11 -14.86
C GLY A 353 -5.21 12.28 -13.48
N SER A 354 -5.18 11.21 -12.69
CA SER A 354 -5.58 11.25 -11.27
C SER A 354 -4.49 11.89 -10.39
N VAL A 355 -3.24 11.87 -10.86
CA VAL A 355 -2.04 12.34 -10.14
C VAL A 355 -1.46 13.61 -10.76
N SER A 356 -1.31 13.63 -12.08
CA SER A 356 -0.73 14.74 -12.84
C SER A 356 -1.72 15.31 -13.86
N THR A 357 -1.66 16.62 -14.02
CA THR A 357 -2.37 17.37 -15.06
C THR A 357 -1.32 18.00 -15.95
N ASN A 358 -1.37 17.65 -17.23
CA ASN A 358 -0.37 17.99 -18.22
C ASN A 358 -1.03 18.81 -19.33
N LEU A 359 -0.46 19.97 -19.66
CA LEU A 359 -0.94 20.80 -20.75
C LEU A 359 0.19 21.02 -21.77
N VAL A 360 -0.16 21.09 -23.05
CA VAL A 360 0.79 21.46 -24.11
C VAL A 360 0.15 22.41 -25.12
N LEU A 361 0.94 23.37 -25.61
CA LEU A 361 0.63 24.16 -26.80
C LEU A 361 1.50 23.68 -27.94
N LEU A 362 0.89 23.26 -29.04
CA LEU A 362 1.58 22.84 -30.27
C LEU A 362 1.35 23.86 -31.38
N ASP A 363 2.36 24.15 -32.19
CA ASP A 363 2.16 24.86 -33.45
C ASP A 363 1.51 23.97 -34.54
N GLN A 364 1.26 24.54 -35.71
CA GLN A 364 0.64 23.80 -36.83
C GLN A 364 1.48 22.62 -37.34
N GLN A 365 2.78 22.60 -37.07
CA GLN A 365 3.68 21.50 -37.42
C GLN A 365 3.78 20.45 -36.31
N GLY A 366 3.07 20.63 -35.19
CA GLY A 366 3.10 19.73 -34.04
C GLY A 366 4.30 19.96 -33.10
N ARG A 367 5.04 21.07 -33.26
CA ARG A 367 6.18 21.40 -32.38
C ARG A 367 5.68 22.09 -31.11
N VAL A 368 6.34 21.82 -29.99
CA VAL A 368 5.96 22.32 -28.67
C VAL A 368 6.31 23.81 -28.56
N ILE A 369 5.31 24.65 -28.31
CA ILE A 369 5.45 26.09 -28.00
C ILE A 369 5.71 26.27 -26.50
N ASP A 370 4.88 25.63 -25.67
CA ASP A 370 4.98 25.68 -24.21
C ASP A 370 4.33 24.42 -23.62
N GLU A 371 4.76 24.04 -22.42
CA GLU A 371 4.23 22.88 -21.71
C GLU A 371 4.11 23.14 -20.21
N ILE A 372 3.16 22.47 -19.57
CA ILE A 372 2.98 22.47 -18.12
C ILE A 372 2.84 21.02 -17.68
N TYR A 373 3.69 20.61 -16.74
CA TYR A 373 3.54 19.37 -15.98
C TYR A 373 3.30 19.74 -14.51
N THR A 374 2.11 19.43 -13.98
CA THR A 374 1.77 19.76 -12.58
C THR A 374 0.95 18.66 -11.92
N THR A 375 0.82 18.70 -10.60
CA THR A 375 0.00 17.74 -9.84
C THR A 375 -1.48 18.10 -9.94
N THR A 376 -2.35 17.11 -10.14
CA THR A 376 -3.81 17.29 -10.19
C THR A 376 -4.39 17.66 -8.84
N GLU A 377 -3.71 17.31 -7.73
CA GLU A 377 -4.15 17.58 -6.35
C GLU A 377 -5.56 17.02 -6.04
N GLY A 378 -6.03 16.07 -6.87
CA GLY A 378 -7.42 15.60 -6.97
C GLY A 378 -8.48 16.69 -7.16
N ARG A 379 -8.06 17.88 -7.62
CA ARG A 379 -8.92 19.01 -7.99
C ARG A 379 -8.67 19.39 -9.45
N PRO A 380 -9.00 18.51 -10.42
CA PRO A 380 -8.64 18.69 -11.82
C PRO A 380 -9.17 20.01 -12.41
N VAL A 381 -10.37 20.44 -12.02
CA VAL A 381 -10.98 21.69 -12.50
C VAL A 381 -10.20 22.92 -12.03
N GLU A 382 -9.92 23.02 -10.73
CA GLU A 382 -9.16 24.13 -10.14
C GLU A 382 -7.75 24.22 -10.73
N VAL A 383 -7.08 23.07 -10.87
CA VAL A 383 -5.73 23.00 -11.43
C VAL A 383 -5.73 23.43 -12.89
N VAL A 384 -6.63 22.90 -13.73
CA VAL A 384 -6.70 23.29 -15.15
C VAL A 384 -7.01 24.78 -15.27
N GLN A 385 -7.95 25.33 -14.49
CA GLN A 385 -8.28 26.75 -14.50
C GLN A 385 -7.07 27.62 -14.09
N ARG A 386 -6.35 27.22 -13.04
CA ARG A 386 -5.13 27.90 -12.59
C ARG A 386 -4.06 27.92 -13.67
N GLU A 387 -3.79 26.78 -14.30
CA GLU A 387 -2.75 26.67 -15.33
C GLU A 387 -3.14 27.37 -16.64
N LEU A 388 -4.40 27.28 -17.08
CA LEU A 388 -4.87 28.02 -18.25
C LEU A 388 -4.85 29.54 -18.02
N ASN A 389 -5.16 30.03 -16.81
CA ASN A 389 -5.04 31.45 -16.49
C ASN A 389 -3.59 31.95 -16.57
N LYS A 390 -2.60 31.14 -16.16
CA LYS A 390 -1.19 31.50 -16.36
C LYS A 390 -0.85 31.64 -17.85
N TRP A 391 -1.37 30.75 -18.69
CA TRP A 391 -1.20 30.84 -20.14
C TRP A 391 -2.01 31.97 -20.78
N ASN A 392 -3.17 32.34 -20.23
CA ASN A 392 -3.91 33.52 -20.66
C ASN A 392 -3.01 34.76 -20.60
N HIS A 393 -2.35 34.98 -19.46
CA HIS A 393 -1.45 36.12 -19.27
C HIS A 393 -0.20 36.08 -20.14
N LYS A 394 0.26 34.88 -20.54
CA LYS A 394 1.50 34.70 -21.30
C LYS A 394 1.28 34.72 -22.82
N TRP A 395 0.19 34.13 -23.29
CA TRP A 395 0.02 33.74 -24.69
C TRP A 395 -1.26 34.25 -25.36
N ALA A 396 -2.26 34.76 -24.64
CA ALA A 396 -3.55 35.09 -25.23
C ALA A 396 -3.48 36.08 -26.40
N ASP A 397 -2.59 37.07 -26.33
CA ASP A 397 -2.41 38.07 -27.39
C ASP A 397 -1.52 37.57 -28.55
N GLN A 398 -0.82 36.44 -28.37
CA GLN A 398 0.17 35.91 -29.30
C GLN A 398 -0.28 34.64 -30.01
N ILE A 399 -1.32 33.96 -29.53
CA ILE A 399 -1.73 32.63 -29.99
C ILE A 399 -3.23 32.57 -30.26
N GLU A 400 -3.59 32.02 -31.42
CA GLU A 400 -4.96 31.64 -31.77
C GLU A 400 -5.11 30.12 -31.61
N ILE A 401 -5.96 29.66 -30.68
CA ILE A 401 -6.24 28.23 -30.49
C ILE A 401 -7.23 27.76 -31.55
N ILE A 402 -6.77 26.91 -32.46
CA ILE A 402 -7.55 26.38 -33.59
C ILE A 402 -8.01 24.93 -33.40
N GLY A 403 -7.67 24.32 -32.27
CA GLY A 403 -8.21 23.03 -31.87
C GLY A 403 -7.77 22.60 -30.47
N VAL A 404 -8.63 21.89 -29.76
CA VAL A 404 -8.39 21.44 -28.38
C VAL A 404 -8.64 19.95 -28.23
N GLY A 405 -7.66 19.25 -27.67
CA GLY A 405 -7.73 17.83 -27.36
C GLY A 405 -7.66 17.56 -25.87
N THR A 406 -8.45 16.60 -25.38
CA THR A 406 -8.38 16.15 -23.98
C THR A 406 -8.23 14.64 -23.87
N THR A 407 -7.43 14.20 -22.89
CA THR A 407 -7.18 12.80 -22.57
C THR A 407 -6.96 12.59 -21.06
N GLY A 408 -6.66 11.35 -20.67
CA GLY A 408 -6.56 10.93 -19.27
C GLY A 408 -7.92 10.66 -18.62
N SER A 409 -7.90 10.35 -17.32
CA SER A 409 -9.09 10.02 -16.53
C SER A 409 -10.13 11.15 -16.42
N GLY A 410 -9.68 12.42 -16.42
CA GLY A 410 -10.53 13.61 -16.31
C GLY A 410 -10.99 14.21 -17.65
N ARG A 411 -10.68 13.55 -18.78
CA ARG A 411 -10.88 14.08 -20.14
C ARG A 411 -12.30 14.52 -20.46
N GLU A 412 -13.31 13.79 -20.01
CA GLU A 412 -14.71 14.11 -20.36
C GLU A 412 -15.16 15.38 -19.63
N LEU A 413 -14.87 15.48 -18.33
CA LEU A 413 -15.20 16.65 -17.52
C LEU A 413 -14.48 17.91 -18.04
N ILE A 414 -13.16 17.83 -18.17
CA ILE A 414 -12.36 18.98 -18.59
C ILE A 414 -12.60 19.29 -20.05
N GLY A 415 -12.77 18.27 -20.90
CA GLY A 415 -13.13 18.45 -22.30
C GLY A 415 -14.44 19.21 -22.47
N GLU A 416 -15.47 18.85 -21.72
CA GLU A 416 -16.71 19.61 -21.71
C GLU A 416 -16.54 21.02 -21.14
N LEU A 417 -15.67 21.23 -20.15
CA LEU A 417 -15.42 22.55 -19.54
C LEU A 417 -14.71 23.52 -20.50
N VAL A 418 -13.64 23.07 -21.15
CA VAL A 418 -12.81 23.89 -22.07
C VAL A 418 -13.40 24.02 -23.47
N GLY A 419 -14.38 23.18 -23.81
CA GLY A 419 -14.92 23.09 -25.17
C GLY A 419 -14.01 22.30 -26.11
N ALA A 420 -13.51 21.14 -25.67
CA ALA A 420 -12.59 20.32 -26.44
C ALA A 420 -13.22 19.81 -27.75
N ASP A 421 -12.44 19.85 -28.83
CA ASP A 421 -12.84 19.35 -30.14
C ASP A 421 -12.65 17.84 -30.25
N ALA A 422 -11.62 17.29 -29.59
CA ALA A 422 -11.35 15.87 -29.53
C ALA A 422 -11.21 15.38 -28.07
N ILE A 423 -11.89 14.29 -27.74
CA ILE A 423 -11.82 13.64 -26.42
C ILE A 423 -11.50 12.16 -26.66
N HIS A 424 -10.29 11.73 -26.29
CA HIS A 424 -9.79 10.38 -26.56
C HIS A 424 -9.18 9.75 -25.31
N ASP A 425 -9.21 8.42 -25.23
CA ASP A 425 -8.51 7.69 -24.18
C ASP A 425 -6.99 7.91 -24.27
N GLU A 426 -6.34 7.72 -23.12
CA GLU A 426 -4.91 7.95 -22.94
C GLU A 426 -4.03 7.00 -23.76
N ILE A 427 -4.50 5.77 -24.04
CA ILE A 427 -3.73 4.79 -24.82
C ILE A 427 -3.56 5.31 -26.25
N THR A 428 -4.66 5.78 -26.85
CA THR A 428 -4.66 6.41 -28.17
C THR A 428 -3.82 7.69 -28.18
N ALA A 429 -3.92 8.53 -27.16
CA ALA A 429 -3.15 9.77 -27.08
C ALA A 429 -1.64 9.50 -26.93
N HIS A 430 -1.22 8.68 -25.97
CA HIS A 430 0.19 8.31 -25.80
C HIS A 430 0.78 7.65 -27.05
N LYS A 431 0.04 6.73 -27.69
CA LYS A 431 0.44 6.15 -28.97
C LYS A 431 0.67 7.23 -30.03
N THR A 432 -0.26 8.17 -30.17
CA THR A 432 -0.19 9.23 -31.19
C THR A 432 0.99 10.15 -30.95
N GLY A 433 1.19 10.62 -29.71
CA GLY A 433 2.32 11.47 -29.35
C GLY A 433 3.67 10.74 -29.52
N ALA A 434 3.76 9.49 -29.09
CA ALA A 434 4.97 8.68 -29.25
C ALA A 434 5.33 8.46 -30.71
N SER A 435 4.35 8.08 -31.54
CA SER A 435 4.56 7.86 -32.97
C SER A 435 5.02 9.13 -33.67
N PHE A 436 4.41 10.28 -33.36
CA PHE A 436 4.83 11.57 -33.92
C PHE A 436 6.27 11.92 -33.56
N VAL A 437 6.67 11.75 -32.29
CA VAL A 437 8.04 12.01 -31.85
C VAL A 437 9.02 11.05 -32.53
N ALA A 438 8.66 9.77 -32.64
CA ALA A 438 9.51 8.76 -33.27
C ALA A 438 9.76 9.05 -34.76
N GLU A 439 8.70 9.38 -35.48
CA GLU A 439 8.76 9.71 -36.90
C GLU A 439 9.54 11.01 -37.13
N THR A 440 9.26 12.05 -36.34
CA THR A 440 9.88 13.37 -36.48
C THR A 440 11.37 13.37 -36.14
N LEU A 441 11.79 12.64 -35.10
CA LEU A 441 13.17 12.68 -34.63
C LEU A 441 14.06 11.61 -35.23
N PHE A 442 13.51 10.42 -35.48
CA PHE A 442 14.30 9.24 -35.82
C PHE A 442 13.87 8.59 -37.13
N ASN A 443 12.74 8.99 -37.72
CA ASN A 443 12.14 8.30 -38.87
C ASN A 443 11.98 6.79 -38.60
N GLU A 444 11.58 6.45 -37.37
CA GLU A 444 11.40 5.08 -36.87
C GLU A 444 9.95 4.86 -36.42
N GLN A 445 9.48 3.61 -36.40
CA GLN A 445 8.18 3.25 -35.83
C GLN A 445 8.31 2.84 -34.36
N VAL A 446 7.32 3.23 -33.55
CA VAL A 446 7.21 2.79 -32.15
C VAL A 446 6.62 1.38 -32.10
N GLU A 447 7.33 0.44 -31.49
CA GLU A 447 6.82 -0.94 -31.28
C GLU A 447 6.25 -1.13 -29.87
N THR A 448 6.79 -0.43 -28.87
CA THR A 448 6.35 -0.56 -27.49
C THR A 448 6.50 0.74 -26.73
N ILE A 449 5.49 1.08 -25.92
CA ILE A 449 5.53 2.22 -25.00
C ILE A 449 5.49 1.67 -23.58
N PHE A 450 6.45 2.10 -22.77
CA PHE A 450 6.38 2.01 -21.32
C PHE A 450 6.12 3.40 -20.77
N GLU A 451 5.00 3.57 -20.09
CA GLU A 451 4.69 4.81 -19.38
C GLU A 451 4.65 4.50 -17.89
N ILE A 452 5.49 5.19 -17.12
CA ILE A 452 5.49 5.05 -15.65
C ILE A 452 5.35 6.44 -15.04
N GLY A 453 4.14 6.69 -14.56
CA GLY A 453 3.78 7.90 -13.84
C GLY A 453 4.11 7.85 -12.35
N GLY A 454 3.49 8.77 -11.61
CA GLY A 454 3.65 8.86 -10.16
C GLY A 454 2.99 7.72 -9.40
N GLN A 455 1.79 7.27 -9.82
CA GLN A 455 1.02 6.22 -9.11
C GLN A 455 0.44 5.14 -10.03
N ASP A 456 0.46 5.35 -11.35
CA ASP A 456 0.04 4.37 -12.34
C ASP A 456 1.18 4.06 -13.31
N SER A 457 1.01 2.98 -14.07
CA SER A 457 1.95 2.57 -15.11
C SER A 457 1.23 1.83 -16.21
N LYS A 458 1.65 2.05 -17.45
CA LYS A 458 0.98 1.56 -18.66
C LYS A 458 1.99 0.92 -19.60
N PHE A 459 1.59 -0.22 -20.14
CA PHE A 459 2.24 -0.92 -21.23
C PHE A 459 1.35 -0.81 -22.48
N ILE A 460 1.94 -0.46 -23.62
CA ILE A 460 1.24 -0.41 -24.91
C ILE A 460 2.11 -1.11 -25.97
N ALA A 461 1.57 -2.13 -26.62
CA ALA A 461 2.19 -2.79 -27.77
C ALA A 461 1.57 -2.27 -29.07
N ILE A 462 2.43 -1.94 -30.04
CA ILE A 462 2.03 -1.35 -31.30
C ILE A 462 2.59 -2.21 -32.44
N GLU A 463 1.73 -2.58 -33.39
CA GLU A 463 2.12 -3.24 -34.64
C GLU A 463 1.51 -2.48 -35.81
N ASN A 464 2.32 -2.10 -36.80
CA ASN A 464 1.88 -1.34 -37.99
C ASN A 464 1.10 -0.06 -37.65
N GLY A 465 1.49 0.63 -36.57
CA GLY A 465 0.84 1.86 -36.12
C GLY A 465 -0.51 1.66 -35.39
N VAL A 466 -0.91 0.42 -35.12
CA VAL A 466 -2.14 0.06 -34.41
C VAL A 466 -1.81 -0.54 -33.05
N VAL A 467 -2.57 -0.17 -32.01
CA VAL A 467 -2.45 -0.77 -30.68
C VAL A 467 -3.02 -2.18 -30.72
N VAL A 468 -2.18 -3.19 -30.47
CA VAL A 468 -2.57 -4.60 -30.49
C VAL A 468 -2.75 -5.21 -29.09
N ASP A 469 -2.11 -4.62 -28.08
CA ASP A 469 -2.25 -5.02 -26.68
C ASP A 469 -1.91 -3.83 -25.76
N PHE A 470 -2.54 -3.78 -24.60
CA PHE A 470 -2.22 -2.80 -23.56
C PHE A 470 -2.53 -3.35 -22.17
N ALA A 471 -1.83 -2.83 -21.17
CA ALA A 471 -2.07 -3.15 -19.77
C ALA A 471 -1.80 -1.94 -18.89
N MET A 472 -2.55 -1.79 -17.81
CA MET A 472 -2.38 -0.72 -16.85
C MET A 472 -2.44 -1.26 -15.42
N ASN A 473 -1.64 -0.68 -14.54
CA ASN A 473 -1.72 -0.92 -13.09
C ASN A 473 -2.16 0.38 -12.39
N GLU A 474 -3.35 0.35 -11.80
CA GLU A 474 -3.94 1.49 -11.07
C GLU A 474 -3.70 1.43 -9.54
N ALA A 475 -3.32 0.27 -8.99
CA ALA A 475 -3.47 0.00 -7.56
C ALA A 475 -2.14 -0.17 -6.81
N CYS A 476 -1.04 -0.42 -7.51
CA CYS A 476 0.23 -0.76 -6.88
C CYS A 476 1.29 0.31 -7.09
N ALA A 477 1.68 0.99 -6.00
CA ALA A 477 2.80 1.93 -5.97
C ALA A 477 4.17 1.25 -6.15
N ALA A 478 4.27 -0.07 -5.97
CA ALA A 478 5.50 -0.79 -6.25
C ALA A 478 5.71 -0.83 -7.76
N GLY A 479 6.73 -0.10 -8.23
CA GLY A 479 7.00 0.09 -9.65
C GLY A 479 6.71 1.50 -10.20
N THR A 480 6.33 2.48 -9.37
CA THR A 480 6.00 3.84 -9.82
C THR A 480 6.96 4.90 -9.29
N GLY A 481 6.85 6.14 -9.80
CA GLY A 481 7.71 7.24 -9.38
C GLY A 481 7.58 7.65 -7.91
N SER A 482 6.37 7.56 -7.35
CA SER A 482 6.14 7.87 -5.94
C SER A 482 6.94 6.97 -4.99
N PHE A 483 7.18 5.71 -5.38
CA PHE A 483 7.98 4.80 -4.59
C PHE A 483 9.44 5.28 -4.53
N LEU A 484 10.03 5.64 -5.67
CA LEU A 484 11.40 6.14 -5.72
C LEU A 484 11.56 7.45 -4.94
N GLU A 485 10.58 8.36 -5.02
CA GLU A 485 10.58 9.61 -4.25
C GLU A 485 10.54 9.36 -2.74
N GLU A 486 9.68 8.44 -2.28
CA GLU A 486 9.62 8.05 -0.87
C GLU A 486 10.93 7.40 -0.40
N GLN A 487 11.54 6.52 -1.19
CA GLN A 487 12.82 5.90 -0.82
C GLN A 487 13.99 6.89 -0.85
N ALA A 488 14.04 7.79 -1.83
CA ALA A 488 15.06 8.83 -1.91
C ALA A 488 15.02 9.74 -0.68
N THR A 489 13.82 10.15 -0.27
CA THR A 489 13.61 10.96 0.95
C THR A 489 14.14 10.24 2.20
N LYS A 490 13.88 8.94 2.34
CA LYS A 490 14.38 8.13 3.47
C LYS A 490 15.89 7.92 3.45
N LEU A 491 16.48 7.82 2.27
CA LEU A 491 17.93 7.81 2.09
C LEU A 491 18.57 9.19 2.34
N GLY A 492 17.76 10.24 2.49
CA GLY A 492 18.22 11.62 2.64
C GLY A 492 18.91 12.14 1.38
N ILE A 493 18.41 11.76 0.19
CA ILE A 493 18.94 12.18 -1.11
C ILE A 493 17.84 12.81 -1.98
N SER A 494 18.21 13.72 -2.88
CA SER A 494 17.27 14.32 -3.83
C SER A 494 16.91 13.33 -4.95
N ILE A 495 15.61 13.11 -5.19
CA ILE A 495 15.15 12.29 -6.31
C ILE A 495 15.51 12.90 -7.67
N LYS A 496 15.54 14.24 -7.76
CA LYS A 496 15.81 14.97 -9.01
C LYS A 496 17.30 15.07 -9.31
N GLU A 497 18.13 15.27 -8.28
CA GLU A 497 19.55 15.61 -8.46
C GLU A 497 20.49 14.44 -8.15
N ASP A 498 20.24 13.72 -7.05
CA ASP A 498 21.20 12.76 -6.51
C ASP A 498 20.92 11.32 -6.93
N PHE A 499 19.66 10.91 -6.98
CA PHE A 499 19.28 9.50 -7.11
C PHE A 499 19.90 8.86 -8.36
N ALA A 500 19.69 9.47 -9.54
CA ALA A 500 20.20 8.92 -10.79
C ALA A 500 21.73 8.90 -10.82
N ARG A 501 22.38 9.95 -10.29
CA ARG A 501 23.84 10.07 -10.22
C ARG A 501 24.44 8.96 -9.35
N LEU A 502 23.89 8.75 -8.14
CA LEU A 502 24.32 7.71 -7.21
C LEU A 502 24.09 6.31 -7.79
N ALA A 503 22.90 6.04 -8.31
CA ALA A 503 22.56 4.75 -8.90
C ALA A 503 23.48 4.39 -10.09
N LEU A 504 23.78 5.35 -10.97
CA LEU A 504 24.67 5.13 -12.12
C LEU A 504 26.15 4.99 -11.73
N SER A 505 26.56 5.51 -10.57
CA SER A 505 27.93 5.31 -10.05
C SER A 505 28.14 3.95 -9.38
N SER A 506 27.07 3.21 -9.07
CA SER A 506 27.17 1.89 -8.45
C SER A 506 27.91 0.91 -9.36
N THR A 507 28.82 0.15 -8.75
CA THR A 507 29.50 -0.98 -9.40
C THR A 507 29.00 -2.33 -8.90
N ASN A 508 28.29 -2.36 -7.76
CA ASN A 508 27.78 -3.57 -7.14
C ASN A 508 26.33 -3.37 -6.65
N PRO A 509 25.33 -3.17 -7.54
CA PRO A 509 23.96 -2.93 -7.13
C PRO A 509 23.43 -4.05 -6.22
N VAL A 510 22.73 -3.66 -5.14
CA VAL A 510 22.12 -4.64 -4.24
C VAL A 510 20.94 -5.32 -4.94
N GLN A 511 20.86 -6.65 -4.85
CA GLN A 511 19.72 -7.36 -5.41
C GLN A 511 18.51 -7.23 -4.46
N MET A 512 17.46 -6.57 -4.94
CA MET A 512 16.19 -6.44 -4.24
C MET A 512 15.13 -7.36 -4.85
N GLY A 513 14.19 -7.82 -4.03
CA GLY A 513 13.09 -8.69 -4.47
C GLY A 513 11.92 -7.94 -5.13
N GLU A 514 10.98 -8.70 -5.67
CA GLU A 514 9.79 -8.22 -6.41
C GLU A 514 8.58 -8.03 -5.48
N ARG A 515 8.78 -7.26 -4.42
CA ARG A 515 7.80 -7.15 -3.32
C ARG A 515 7.11 -5.79 -3.33
N CYS A 516 6.04 -5.68 -2.53
CA CYS A 516 5.37 -4.41 -2.27
C CYS A 516 6.36 -3.37 -1.69
N THR A 517 6.09 -2.08 -1.90
CA THR A 517 6.88 -0.95 -1.41
C THR A 517 7.24 -1.06 0.06
N VAL A 518 6.33 -1.57 0.90
CA VAL A 518 6.54 -1.78 2.34
C VAL A 518 7.66 -2.79 2.63
N PHE A 519 7.74 -3.86 1.85
CA PHE A 519 8.80 -4.86 1.99
C PHE A 519 10.13 -4.34 1.49
N MET A 520 10.12 -3.68 0.34
CA MET A 520 11.32 -3.07 -0.21
C MET A 520 11.90 -2.01 0.74
N GLU A 521 11.05 -1.26 1.45
CA GLU A 521 11.47 -0.33 2.49
C GLU A 521 12.18 -1.05 3.66
N LYS A 522 11.67 -2.21 4.09
CA LYS A 522 12.34 -3.03 5.11
C LYS A 522 13.69 -3.52 4.61
N ASP A 523 13.78 -3.95 3.36
CA ASP A 523 15.03 -4.38 2.73
C ASP A 523 16.02 -3.21 2.68
N VAL A 524 15.61 -2.02 2.21
CA VAL A 524 16.43 -0.79 2.23
C VAL A 524 16.94 -0.47 3.63
N SER A 525 16.06 -0.51 4.63
CA SER A 525 16.42 -0.26 6.02
C SER A 525 17.44 -1.29 6.53
N SER A 526 17.24 -2.56 6.19
CA SER A 526 18.17 -3.64 6.52
C SER A 526 19.53 -3.45 5.83
N TYR A 527 19.55 -3.02 4.57
CA TYR A 527 20.79 -2.77 3.82
C TYR A 527 21.56 -1.57 4.35
N LEU A 528 20.88 -0.47 4.70
CA LEU A 528 21.49 0.66 5.39
C LEU A 528 22.11 0.22 6.72
N GLN A 529 21.38 -0.60 7.49
CA GLN A 529 21.88 -1.16 8.75
C GLN A 529 23.11 -2.02 8.52
N GLN A 530 23.18 -2.78 7.43
CA GLN A 530 24.34 -3.59 7.03
C GLN A 530 25.52 -2.76 6.51
N GLY A 531 25.40 -1.42 6.45
CA GLY A 531 26.46 -0.53 5.97
C GLY A 531 26.60 -0.53 4.44
N ILE A 532 25.59 -1.02 3.71
CA ILE A 532 25.61 -0.98 2.24
C ILE A 532 25.54 0.48 1.79
N PRO A 533 26.41 0.91 0.87
CA PRO A 533 26.49 2.30 0.44
C PRO A 533 25.24 2.70 -0.37
N LYS A 534 24.89 4.00 -0.31
CA LYS A 534 23.62 4.51 -0.85
C LYS A 534 23.54 4.36 -2.38
N GLU A 535 24.67 4.41 -3.09
CA GLU A 535 24.79 4.17 -4.52
C GLU A 535 24.29 2.77 -4.92
N ASP A 536 24.72 1.73 -4.19
CA ASP A 536 24.34 0.34 -4.46
C ASP A 536 22.87 0.09 -4.15
N ILE A 537 22.35 0.72 -3.07
CA ILE A 537 20.93 0.71 -2.73
C ILE A 537 20.10 1.44 -3.80
N SER A 538 20.54 2.59 -4.27
CA SER A 538 19.83 3.39 -5.29
C SER A 538 19.76 2.65 -6.63
N ALA A 539 20.83 1.97 -7.03
CA ALA A 539 20.85 1.12 -8.22
C ALA A 539 19.91 -0.10 -8.07
N GLY A 540 19.93 -0.75 -6.90
CA GLY A 540 19.00 -1.84 -6.57
C GLY A 540 17.54 -1.41 -6.62
N LEU A 541 17.22 -0.22 -6.13
CA LEU A 541 15.87 0.37 -6.19
C LEU A 541 15.41 0.61 -7.63
N ALA A 542 16.28 1.16 -8.50
CA ALA A 542 15.95 1.38 -9.90
C ALA A 542 15.64 0.05 -10.63
N LEU A 543 16.48 -0.97 -10.41
CA LEU A 543 16.27 -2.31 -10.96
C LEU A 543 14.96 -2.95 -10.45
N ALA A 544 14.65 -2.78 -9.17
CA ALA A 544 13.46 -3.37 -8.58
C ALA A 544 12.16 -2.69 -9.04
N VAL A 545 12.19 -1.39 -9.32
CA VAL A 545 11.07 -0.69 -9.98
C VAL A 545 10.79 -1.28 -11.35
N VAL A 546 11.84 -1.44 -12.17
CA VAL A 546 11.73 -2.04 -13.50
C VAL A 546 11.24 -3.48 -13.41
N GLN A 547 11.78 -4.27 -12.49
CA GLN A 547 11.37 -5.66 -12.32
C GLN A 547 9.89 -5.79 -11.92
N ASN A 548 9.43 -4.94 -10.99
CA ASN A 548 8.02 -4.89 -10.60
C ASN A 548 7.14 -4.49 -11.79
N TYR A 549 7.54 -3.50 -12.59
CA TYR A 549 6.81 -3.09 -13.79
C TYR A 549 6.70 -4.24 -14.81
N LEU A 550 7.81 -4.92 -15.12
CA LEU A 550 7.83 -6.02 -16.08
C LEU A 550 6.93 -7.19 -15.63
N ASN A 551 6.90 -7.51 -14.34
CA ASN A 551 6.15 -8.67 -13.88
C ASN A 551 4.67 -8.37 -13.64
N ARG A 552 4.33 -7.15 -13.19
CA ARG A 552 2.95 -6.80 -12.84
C ARG A 552 2.18 -6.15 -13.97
N VAL A 553 2.84 -5.31 -14.77
CA VAL A 553 2.20 -4.58 -15.86
C VAL A 553 2.38 -5.33 -17.18
N VAL A 554 3.62 -5.62 -17.55
CA VAL A 554 3.88 -6.34 -18.81
C VAL A 554 3.41 -7.79 -18.69
N ALA A 555 3.73 -8.47 -17.58
CA ALA A 555 3.25 -9.81 -17.23
C ALA A 555 3.40 -10.84 -18.36
N GLY A 556 4.58 -10.87 -19.01
CA GLY A 556 4.90 -11.80 -20.09
C GLY A 556 4.40 -11.40 -21.48
N ARG A 557 3.76 -10.24 -21.63
CA ARG A 557 3.39 -9.68 -22.94
C ARG A 557 4.61 -9.43 -23.82
N LYS A 558 4.39 -9.45 -25.14
CA LYS A 558 5.43 -9.26 -26.16
C LYS A 558 5.99 -7.83 -26.11
N ILE A 559 7.29 -7.70 -25.92
CA ILE A 559 8.02 -6.42 -25.93
C ILE A 559 8.78 -6.29 -27.26
N GLY A 560 8.54 -5.21 -28.01
CA GLY A 560 9.27 -4.86 -29.23
C GLY A 560 10.75 -4.53 -28.97
N ASN A 561 11.53 -4.24 -30.02
CA ASN A 561 12.96 -3.96 -29.94
C ASN A 561 13.27 -2.50 -29.61
N VAL A 562 12.42 -1.57 -30.05
CA VAL A 562 12.54 -0.14 -29.75
C VAL A 562 11.42 0.24 -28.78
N ILE A 563 11.83 0.62 -27.57
CA ILE A 563 10.92 0.91 -26.46
C ILE A 563 10.93 2.42 -26.18
N TYR A 564 9.78 3.07 -26.24
CA TYR A 564 9.62 4.46 -25.83
C TYR A 564 9.23 4.52 -24.36
N PHE A 565 10.14 5.03 -23.53
CA PHE A 565 9.93 5.16 -22.09
C PHE A 565 9.51 6.58 -21.73
N GLN A 566 8.30 6.72 -21.18
CA GLN A 566 7.58 7.98 -20.97
C GLN A 566 7.06 8.09 -19.52
N GLY A 567 6.53 9.27 -19.18
CA GLY A 567 5.99 9.57 -17.86
C GLY A 567 7.02 10.18 -16.91
N GLY A 568 6.57 10.59 -15.72
CA GLY A 568 7.40 11.35 -14.77
C GLY A 568 8.66 10.61 -14.29
N THR A 569 8.67 9.28 -14.32
CA THR A 569 9.88 8.52 -13.96
C THR A 569 10.93 8.47 -15.07
N ALA A 570 10.56 8.78 -16.31
CA ALA A 570 11.49 8.80 -17.43
C ALA A 570 12.54 9.93 -17.31
N TYR A 571 12.26 10.97 -16.51
CA TYR A 571 13.27 11.96 -16.10
C TYR A 571 14.43 11.36 -15.31
N ASN A 572 14.20 10.22 -14.63
CA ASN A 572 15.24 9.53 -13.87
C ASN A 572 16.03 8.56 -14.76
N LYS A 573 17.22 8.99 -15.18
CA LYS A 573 18.10 8.22 -16.09
C LYS A 573 18.45 6.82 -15.57
N ALA A 574 18.48 6.60 -14.25
CA ALA A 574 18.78 5.29 -13.69
C ALA A 574 17.67 4.27 -13.95
N VAL A 575 16.40 4.71 -14.04
CA VAL A 575 15.27 3.82 -14.38
C VAL A 575 15.35 3.39 -15.84
N ALA A 576 15.67 4.31 -16.75
CA ALA A 576 15.90 3.99 -18.15
C ALA A 576 17.09 3.02 -18.32
N ALA A 577 18.19 3.25 -17.60
CA ALA A 577 19.33 2.34 -17.57
C ALA A 577 18.96 0.96 -17.00
N ALA A 578 18.11 0.90 -15.97
CA ALA A 578 17.62 -0.35 -15.41
C ALA A 578 16.79 -1.15 -16.44
N PHE A 579 15.95 -0.50 -17.25
CA PHE A 579 15.25 -1.15 -18.36
C PHE A 579 16.23 -1.71 -19.41
N ALA A 580 17.20 -0.91 -19.83
CA ALA A 580 18.25 -1.34 -20.74
C ALA A 580 19.02 -2.55 -20.19
N THR A 581 19.42 -2.51 -18.92
CA THR A 581 20.12 -3.59 -18.22
C THR A 581 19.29 -4.88 -18.21
N ARG A 582 17.99 -4.77 -17.94
CA ARG A 582 17.13 -5.94 -17.74
C ARG A 582 16.64 -6.58 -19.04
N LEU A 583 16.40 -5.76 -20.06
CA LEU A 583 15.85 -6.19 -21.34
C LEU A 583 16.91 -6.40 -22.42
N GLN A 584 18.09 -5.79 -22.28
CA GLN A 584 19.13 -5.77 -23.32
C GLN A 584 18.57 -5.23 -24.66
N LYS A 585 17.73 -4.20 -24.58
CA LYS A 585 17.04 -3.57 -25.72
C LYS A 585 17.24 -2.05 -25.69
N THR A 586 17.01 -1.43 -26.84
CA THR A 586 17.11 0.04 -26.98
C THR A 586 15.95 0.72 -26.25
N ILE A 587 16.29 1.61 -25.31
CA ILE A 587 15.31 2.44 -24.60
C ILE A 587 15.44 3.87 -25.12
N VAL A 588 14.34 4.42 -25.65
CA VAL A 588 14.25 5.80 -26.12
C VAL A 588 13.48 6.60 -25.06
N VAL A 589 14.11 7.62 -24.49
CA VAL A 589 13.42 8.58 -23.61
C VAL A 589 13.15 9.84 -24.44
N PRO A 590 11.91 10.05 -24.94
CA PRO A 590 11.61 11.20 -25.78
C PRO A 590 11.79 12.51 -25.00
N PRO A 591 12.04 13.65 -25.69
CA PRO A 591 11.91 14.95 -25.04
C PRO A 591 10.44 15.16 -24.66
N HIS A 592 10.17 16.02 -23.68
CA HIS A 592 8.80 16.24 -23.20
C HIS A 592 8.11 14.94 -22.71
N ASN A 593 8.89 13.95 -22.24
CA ASN A 593 8.38 12.63 -21.85
C ASN A 593 7.24 12.66 -20.81
N GLY A 594 7.18 13.72 -19.98
CA GLY A 594 6.14 13.91 -18.98
C GLY A 594 4.79 14.35 -19.54
N VAL A 595 4.72 14.87 -20.77
CA VAL A 595 3.50 15.43 -21.38
C VAL A 595 3.13 14.81 -22.73
N ILE A 596 3.71 13.66 -23.10
CA ILE A 596 3.44 12.99 -24.38
C ILE A 596 1.95 12.68 -24.57
N GLY A 597 1.21 12.36 -23.50
CA GLY A 597 -0.25 12.19 -23.56
C GLY A 597 -0.96 13.47 -24.04
N ALA A 598 -0.57 14.63 -23.50
CA ALA A 598 -1.11 15.93 -23.93
C ALA A 598 -0.73 16.25 -25.38
N ILE A 599 0.52 15.95 -25.80
CA ILE A 599 0.97 16.08 -27.20
C ILE A 599 0.08 15.26 -28.13
N GLY A 600 -0.15 13.99 -27.77
CA GLY A 600 -1.06 13.12 -28.51
C GLY A 600 -2.48 13.66 -28.61
N ALA A 601 -3.02 14.20 -27.51
CA ALA A 601 -4.35 14.79 -27.50
C ALA A 601 -4.45 16.01 -28.44
N ALA A 602 -3.47 16.91 -28.42
CA ALA A 602 -3.42 18.05 -29.34
C ALA A 602 -3.32 17.61 -30.81
N LEU A 603 -2.53 16.58 -31.12
CA LEU A 603 -2.40 16.02 -32.47
C LEU A 603 -3.68 15.36 -32.97
N LEU A 604 -4.41 14.65 -32.09
CA LEU A 604 -5.74 14.10 -32.41
C LEU A 604 -6.76 15.21 -32.68
N ALA A 605 -6.71 16.30 -31.91
CA ALA A 605 -7.52 17.48 -32.17
C ALA A 605 -7.16 18.09 -33.53
N LYS A 606 -5.87 18.26 -33.83
CA LYS A 606 -5.41 18.73 -35.15
C LYS A 606 -5.98 17.87 -36.28
N GLN A 607 -5.83 16.55 -36.22
CA GLN A 607 -6.33 15.65 -37.25
C GLN A 607 -7.85 15.84 -37.46
N LYS A 608 -8.61 15.89 -36.36
CA LYS A 608 -10.07 16.06 -36.42
C LYS A 608 -10.48 17.42 -36.98
N MET A 609 -9.77 18.49 -36.62
CA MET A 609 -10.06 19.83 -37.11
C MET A 609 -9.69 19.99 -38.59
N ASP A 610 -8.59 19.37 -39.02
CA ASP A 610 -8.19 19.28 -40.43
C ASP A 610 -9.25 18.50 -41.25
N GLU A 611 -9.88 17.46 -40.69
CA GLU A 611 -10.97 16.72 -41.34
C GLU A 611 -12.30 17.51 -41.39
N LEU A 612 -12.66 18.19 -40.29
CA LEU A 612 -13.95 18.88 -40.18
C LEU A 612 -13.99 20.26 -40.86
N GLN A 613 -12.84 20.94 -40.98
CA GLN A 613 -12.73 22.30 -41.56
C GLN A 613 -13.70 23.31 -40.90
N GLN A 614 -13.87 23.22 -39.58
CA GLN A 614 -14.76 24.07 -38.76
C GLN A 614 -13.94 24.86 -37.73
N PRO A 615 -14.45 25.98 -37.18
CA PRO A 615 -13.80 26.65 -36.06
C PRO A 615 -13.86 25.79 -34.78
N SER A 616 -12.82 25.91 -33.94
CA SER A 616 -12.76 25.22 -32.66
C SER A 616 -13.89 25.66 -31.72
N ARG A 617 -14.34 24.74 -30.87
CA ARG A 617 -15.30 25.03 -29.79
C ARG A 617 -14.63 25.55 -28.52
N PHE A 618 -13.33 25.84 -28.56
CA PHE A 618 -12.58 26.34 -27.42
C PHE A 618 -13.24 27.58 -26.82
N ARG A 619 -13.43 27.56 -25.50
CA ARG A 619 -14.13 28.63 -24.77
C ARG A 619 -13.21 29.76 -24.29
N GLY A 620 -11.91 29.67 -24.59
CA GLY A 620 -10.90 30.61 -24.11
C GLY A 620 -10.15 30.08 -22.89
N PHE A 621 -9.08 30.80 -22.51
CA PHE A 621 -8.22 30.43 -21.39
C PHE A 621 -8.86 30.72 -20.02
N ASP A 622 -9.78 31.68 -19.94
CA ASP A 622 -10.49 32.01 -18.71
C ASP A 622 -11.78 31.19 -18.56
N LEU A 623 -11.72 30.18 -17.70
CA LEU A 623 -12.86 29.31 -17.39
C LEU A 623 -13.77 29.85 -16.26
N SER A 624 -13.45 31.00 -15.65
CA SER A 624 -14.22 31.54 -14.52
C SER A 624 -15.67 31.91 -14.88
N ASN A 625 -15.92 32.20 -16.16
CA ASN A 625 -17.24 32.55 -16.67
C ASN A 625 -18.13 31.32 -16.95
N VAL A 626 -17.63 30.10 -16.76
CA VAL A 626 -18.43 28.88 -16.96
C VAL A 626 -19.16 28.54 -15.67
N ASN A 627 -20.49 28.62 -15.69
CA ASN A 627 -21.32 28.20 -14.57
C ASN A 627 -21.33 26.68 -14.45
N PHE A 628 -20.74 26.16 -13.38
CA PHE A 628 -20.82 24.74 -13.05
C PHE A 628 -21.07 24.47 -11.57
N SER A 629 -21.64 23.29 -11.27
CA SER A 629 -21.79 22.79 -9.90
C SER A 629 -21.35 21.35 -9.82
N ILE A 630 -20.65 20.97 -8.74
CA ILE A 630 -20.14 19.60 -8.53
C ILE A 630 -20.75 19.05 -7.25
N ARG A 631 -21.27 17.82 -7.30
CA ARG A 631 -21.66 17.06 -6.11
C ARG A 631 -21.28 15.59 -6.22
N THR A 632 -20.99 14.94 -5.10
CA THR A 632 -20.69 13.51 -5.05
C THR A 632 -21.96 12.70 -4.82
N ILE A 633 -22.14 11.62 -5.57
CA ILE A 633 -23.22 10.64 -5.45
C ILE A 633 -22.65 9.23 -5.37
N THR A 634 -23.27 8.33 -4.62
CA THR A 634 -22.86 6.91 -4.58
C THR A 634 -23.64 6.11 -5.62
N CYS A 635 -22.94 5.50 -6.57
CA CYS A 635 -23.53 4.67 -7.62
C CYS A 635 -24.07 3.36 -7.04
N LYS A 636 -25.37 3.12 -7.14
CA LYS A 636 -26.01 1.85 -6.73
C LYS A 636 -26.13 0.83 -7.87
N GLY A 637 -25.22 0.87 -8.85
CA GLY A 637 -25.28 0.02 -10.05
C GLY A 637 -24.81 -1.41 -9.82
N CYS A 638 -23.88 -1.61 -8.89
CA CYS A 638 -23.35 -2.92 -8.54
C CYS A 638 -22.82 -2.92 -7.11
N SER A 639 -22.31 -4.06 -6.65
CA SER A 639 -21.76 -4.25 -5.31
C SER A 639 -20.55 -3.36 -4.98
N ASN A 640 -19.90 -2.77 -5.99
CA ASN A 640 -18.77 -1.84 -5.79
C ASN A 640 -19.17 -0.53 -5.14
N GLN A 641 -20.43 -0.08 -5.34
CA GLN A 641 -20.95 1.16 -4.77
C GLN A 641 -19.98 2.35 -4.87
N CYS A 642 -19.44 2.61 -6.07
CA CYS A 642 -18.42 3.64 -6.25
C CYS A 642 -18.99 5.05 -6.02
N ASP A 643 -18.18 5.93 -5.45
CA ASP A 643 -18.49 7.36 -5.35
C ASP A 643 -18.19 8.03 -6.70
N VAL A 644 -19.17 8.74 -7.24
CA VAL A 644 -19.17 9.36 -8.56
C VAL A 644 -19.45 10.85 -8.37
N GLN A 645 -18.68 11.70 -9.03
CA GLN A 645 -18.92 13.12 -9.05
C GLN A 645 -19.89 13.45 -10.21
N GLU A 646 -20.99 14.12 -9.91
CA GLU A 646 -21.91 14.73 -10.88
C GLU A 646 -21.53 16.20 -11.02
N CYS A 647 -21.16 16.64 -12.23
CA CYS A 647 -20.99 18.05 -12.58
C CYS A 647 -22.11 18.48 -13.52
N VAL A 648 -22.72 19.62 -13.22
CA VAL A 648 -23.67 20.29 -14.10
C VAL A 648 -22.96 21.49 -14.71
N ILE A 649 -22.72 21.48 -16.03
CA ILE A 649 -22.10 22.58 -16.78
C ILE A 649 -23.16 23.16 -17.71
N ASN A 650 -23.51 24.45 -17.53
CA ASN A 650 -24.54 25.12 -18.34
C ASN A 650 -25.88 24.33 -18.43
N GLY A 651 -26.26 23.65 -17.34
CA GLY A 651 -27.48 22.81 -17.28
C GLY A 651 -27.31 21.37 -17.79
N GLU A 652 -26.20 21.03 -18.44
CA GLU A 652 -25.90 19.66 -18.85
C GLU A 652 -25.18 18.87 -17.76
N LYS A 653 -25.64 17.65 -17.50
CA LYS A 653 -25.00 16.75 -16.54
C LYS A 653 -23.91 15.91 -17.19
N THR A 654 -22.75 15.89 -16.55
CA THR A 654 -21.61 15.02 -16.84
C THR A 654 -21.17 14.36 -15.54
N TYR A 655 -20.69 13.12 -15.61
CA TYR A 655 -20.31 12.34 -14.43
C TYR A 655 -18.88 11.82 -14.57
N TRP A 656 -18.15 11.67 -13.47
CA TRP A 656 -16.83 11.01 -13.47
C TRP A 656 -16.55 10.29 -12.15
N GLY A 657 -15.61 9.34 -12.18
CA GLY A 657 -15.19 8.54 -11.02
C GLY A 657 -15.86 7.17 -10.90
N ASP A 658 -16.72 6.80 -11.86
CA ASP A 658 -17.30 5.46 -11.89
C ASP A 658 -16.33 4.43 -12.45
N LYS A 659 -16.23 3.26 -11.80
CA LYS A 659 -15.27 2.21 -12.20
C LYS A 659 -15.64 1.48 -13.48
N CYS A 660 -16.93 1.37 -13.78
CA CYS A 660 -17.42 0.62 -14.94
C CYS A 660 -17.53 1.45 -16.21
N SER A 661 -17.58 2.78 -16.11
CA SER A 661 -17.88 3.70 -17.23
C SER A 661 -19.18 3.41 -18.00
N GLU A 662 -20.00 2.43 -17.61
CA GLU A 662 -21.19 2.04 -18.36
C GLU A 662 -22.43 2.87 -18.04
N ARG A 663 -22.61 3.22 -16.76
CA ARG A 663 -23.89 3.79 -16.30
C ARG A 663 -24.01 5.27 -16.60
N PHE A 664 -22.90 6.00 -16.53
CA PHE A 664 -22.93 7.46 -16.59
C PHE A 664 -22.34 8.06 -17.85
N ARG A 665 -21.67 7.27 -18.71
CA ARG A 665 -21.28 7.76 -20.04
C ARG A 665 -22.52 8.06 -20.87
N LYS A 666 -22.56 9.26 -21.47
CA LYS A 666 -23.55 9.58 -22.49
C LYS A 666 -23.37 8.58 -23.64
N LYS A 667 -24.33 7.67 -23.82
CA LYS A 667 -24.33 6.78 -25.00
C LYS A 667 -24.30 7.66 -26.24
N ARG A 668 -23.25 7.54 -27.05
CA ARG A 668 -23.20 8.20 -28.35
C ARG A 668 -24.42 7.70 -29.12
N LYS A 669 -25.29 8.61 -29.58
CA LYS A 669 -26.42 8.25 -30.44
C LYS A 669 -25.84 7.83 -31.79
N ILE A 670 -25.55 6.55 -31.92
CA ILE A 670 -25.13 5.96 -33.18
C ILE A 670 -26.41 5.42 -33.83
N ASN A 671 -26.74 5.88 -35.03
CA ASN A 671 -27.88 5.38 -35.82
C ASN A 671 -27.63 3.97 -36.40
N ARG A 672 -26.70 3.19 -35.82
CA ARG A 672 -26.38 1.82 -36.22
C ARG A 672 -26.61 0.89 -35.05
N GLN A 673 -27.33 -0.20 -35.30
CA GLN A 673 -27.55 -1.27 -34.34
C GLN A 673 -26.19 -1.90 -33.99
N ALA A 674 -25.97 -2.19 -32.70
CA ALA A 674 -24.76 -2.88 -32.27
C ALA A 674 -24.70 -4.26 -32.94
N VAL A 675 -23.56 -4.59 -33.55
CA VAL A 675 -23.38 -5.85 -34.29
C VAL A 675 -23.30 -7.06 -33.35
N ILE A 676 -22.96 -6.84 -32.07
CA ILE A 676 -22.76 -7.89 -31.06
C ILE A 676 -23.76 -7.68 -29.92
N PRO A 677 -24.57 -8.69 -29.56
CA PRO A 677 -25.49 -8.62 -28.41
C PRO A 677 -24.74 -8.58 -27.07
N ASP A 678 -25.41 -8.21 -25.99
CA ASP A 678 -24.84 -8.22 -24.64
C ASP A 678 -24.61 -9.66 -24.16
N LEU A 679 -23.42 -10.19 -24.47
CA LEU A 679 -23.03 -11.57 -24.14
C LEU A 679 -22.89 -11.78 -22.63
N PHE A 680 -22.60 -10.73 -21.85
CA PHE A 680 -22.49 -10.84 -20.39
C PHE A 680 -23.86 -10.99 -19.74
N ALA A 681 -24.85 -10.20 -20.18
CA ALA A 681 -26.23 -10.34 -19.74
C ALA A 681 -26.79 -11.73 -20.10
N LEU A 682 -26.54 -12.19 -21.33
CA LEU A 682 -26.93 -13.52 -21.77
C LEU A 682 -26.27 -14.61 -20.92
N TYR A 683 -24.96 -14.51 -20.65
CA TYR A 683 -24.25 -15.46 -19.80
C TYR A 683 -24.83 -15.51 -18.38
N GLN A 684 -25.12 -14.36 -17.74
CA GLN A 684 -25.72 -14.35 -16.41
C GLN A 684 -27.12 -14.96 -16.39
N GLN A 685 -27.92 -14.69 -17.41
CA GLN A 685 -29.25 -15.27 -17.56
C GLN A 685 -29.17 -16.80 -17.66
N LEU A 686 -28.27 -17.33 -18.50
CA LEU A 686 -28.07 -18.77 -18.67
C LEU A 686 -27.50 -19.42 -17.42
N LEU A 687 -26.55 -18.76 -16.75
CA LEU A 687 -25.93 -19.25 -15.52
C LEU A 687 -26.96 -19.42 -14.40
N LEU A 688 -27.89 -18.47 -14.24
CA LEU A 688 -28.88 -18.44 -13.16
C LEU A 688 -30.23 -19.03 -13.55
N GLN A 689 -30.33 -19.66 -14.73
CA GLN A 689 -31.57 -20.27 -15.17
C GLN A 689 -32.02 -21.36 -14.19
N GLU A 690 -33.23 -21.27 -13.68
CA GLU A 690 -33.75 -22.27 -12.75
C GLU A 690 -34.13 -23.56 -13.50
N ILE A 691 -33.66 -24.69 -12.97
CA ILE A 691 -34.07 -26.03 -13.42
C ILE A 691 -35.23 -26.48 -12.50
N PRO A 692 -36.40 -26.84 -13.05
CA PRO A 692 -37.54 -27.31 -12.26
C PRO A 692 -37.18 -28.51 -11.39
N SER A 693 -37.51 -28.44 -10.09
CA SER A 693 -37.24 -29.53 -9.14
C SER A 693 -38.12 -30.75 -9.44
N SER A 694 -37.54 -31.94 -9.36
CA SER A 694 -38.29 -33.20 -9.33
C SER A 694 -38.65 -33.53 -7.86
N ASN A 695 -39.88 -33.96 -7.58
CA ASN A 695 -40.27 -34.38 -6.23
C ASN A 695 -39.37 -35.55 -5.79
N GLY A 696 -38.70 -35.47 -4.62
CA GLY A 696 -37.85 -36.59 -4.22
C GLY A 696 -37.30 -36.62 -2.80
N LEU A 697 -36.55 -35.59 -2.35
CA LEU A 697 -35.70 -35.75 -1.16
C LEU A 697 -36.04 -34.84 0.03
N ASP A 698 -36.86 -33.80 -0.13
CA ASP A 698 -37.15 -32.78 0.91
C ASP A 698 -35.88 -32.27 1.64
N ILE A 699 -34.78 -32.12 0.88
CA ILE A 699 -33.48 -31.64 1.38
C ILE A 699 -33.11 -30.37 0.63
N GLN A 700 -32.60 -29.38 1.36
CA GLN A 700 -32.05 -28.14 0.82
C GLN A 700 -30.52 -28.19 0.79
N VAL A 701 -29.95 -28.08 -0.41
CA VAL A 701 -28.51 -28.00 -0.61
C VAL A 701 -28.13 -26.57 -1.01
N GLY A 702 -27.39 -25.90 -0.13
CA GLY A 702 -26.81 -24.59 -0.35
C GLY A 702 -25.58 -24.66 -1.25
N ILE A 703 -25.52 -23.80 -2.27
CA ILE A 703 -24.32 -23.62 -3.12
C ILE A 703 -23.83 -22.17 -2.99
N PRO A 704 -22.59 -21.94 -2.52
CA PRO A 704 -22.07 -20.59 -2.35
C PRO A 704 -21.74 -19.96 -3.71
N ARG A 705 -22.16 -18.72 -3.92
CA ARG A 705 -21.85 -17.90 -5.12
C ARG A 705 -20.43 -17.35 -5.09
N ALA A 706 -19.47 -18.24 -4.89
CA ALA A 706 -18.05 -17.97 -4.76
C ALA A 706 -17.22 -18.90 -5.65
N MET A 707 -16.01 -18.48 -6.00
CA MET A 707 -15.03 -19.30 -6.70
C MET A 707 -15.60 -19.89 -8.00
N TYR A 708 -15.59 -21.21 -8.13
CA TYR A 708 -15.93 -21.96 -9.34
C TYR A 708 -17.45 -22.09 -9.59
N PHE A 709 -18.28 -21.44 -8.77
CA PHE A 709 -19.71 -21.29 -9.02
C PHE A 709 -19.98 -20.78 -10.44
N TYR A 710 -19.26 -19.74 -10.88
CA TYR A 710 -19.47 -19.11 -12.18
C TYR A 710 -19.13 -20.05 -13.36
N ASP A 711 -18.31 -21.08 -13.14
CA ASP A 711 -17.93 -22.01 -14.20
C ASP A 711 -18.81 -23.26 -14.23
N ARG A 712 -19.32 -23.71 -13.08
CA ARG A 712 -19.88 -25.06 -12.91
C ARG A 712 -21.26 -25.13 -12.29
N PHE A 713 -21.87 -24.01 -11.91
CA PHE A 713 -23.17 -24.03 -11.24
C PHE A 713 -24.28 -24.76 -12.01
N PRO A 714 -24.46 -24.59 -13.34
CA PRO A 714 -25.53 -25.28 -14.06
C PRO A 714 -25.44 -26.81 -13.96
N PHE A 715 -24.22 -27.35 -13.96
CA PHE A 715 -23.98 -28.79 -13.75
C PHE A 715 -24.42 -29.24 -12.36
N TRP A 716 -23.99 -28.53 -11.30
CA TRP A 716 -24.34 -28.89 -9.93
C TRP A 716 -25.82 -28.71 -9.63
N GLN A 717 -26.45 -27.67 -10.20
CA GLN A 717 -27.88 -27.48 -10.11
C GLN A 717 -28.63 -28.66 -10.73
N ALA A 718 -28.27 -29.06 -11.95
CA ALA A 718 -28.88 -30.20 -12.64
C ALA A 718 -28.70 -31.50 -11.84
N TYR A 719 -27.52 -31.73 -11.26
CA TYR A 719 -27.25 -32.90 -10.43
C TYR A 719 -28.15 -32.96 -9.19
N PHE A 720 -28.19 -31.90 -8.38
CA PHE A 720 -28.99 -31.89 -7.14
C PHE A 720 -30.49 -31.90 -7.41
N VAL A 721 -30.95 -31.17 -8.42
CA VAL A 721 -32.35 -31.20 -8.88
C VAL A 721 -32.73 -32.57 -9.42
N GLY A 722 -31.83 -33.23 -10.15
CA GLY A 722 -32.04 -34.56 -10.73
C GLY A 722 -32.19 -35.67 -9.68
N ILE A 723 -31.55 -35.52 -8.51
CA ILE A 723 -31.75 -36.45 -7.39
C ILE A 723 -32.93 -36.05 -6.49
N GLY A 724 -33.62 -34.93 -6.75
CA GLY A 724 -34.80 -34.49 -6.02
C GLY A 724 -34.53 -33.57 -4.83
N ALA A 725 -33.34 -32.94 -4.75
CA ALA A 725 -33.01 -31.92 -3.76
C ALA A 725 -33.36 -30.50 -4.25
N LYS A 726 -33.62 -29.60 -3.31
CA LYS A 726 -33.81 -28.16 -3.57
C LYS A 726 -32.47 -27.44 -3.48
N VAL A 727 -32.12 -26.69 -4.52
CA VAL A 727 -30.88 -25.91 -4.54
C VAL A 727 -31.15 -24.50 -4.04
N VAL A 728 -30.35 -24.03 -3.08
CA VAL A 728 -30.43 -22.68 -2.53
C VAL A 728 -29.09 -21.97 -2.75
N LEU A 729 -29.14 -20.73 -3.22
CA LEU A 729 -27.93 -19.92 -3.44
C LEU A 729 -27.69 -18.95 -2.28
N SER A 730 -26.41 -18.69 -2.00
CA SER A 730 -26.05 -17.53 -1.18
C SER A 730 -26.45 -16.23 -1.89
N ASP A 731 -26.53 -15.13 -1.14
CA ASP A 731 -26.83 -13.83 -1.74
C ASP A 731 -25.72 -13.35 -2.67
N SER A 732 -26.02 -12.36 -3.52
CA SER A 732 -24.98 -11.67 -4.28
C SER A 732 -23.96 -11.05 -3.31
N THR A 733 -22.66 -11.19 -3.61
CA THR A 733 -21.59 -10.65 -2.74
C THR A 733 -21.85 -9.19 -2.36
N HIS A 734 -21.99 -8.94 -1.07
CA HIS A 734 -22.17 -7.61 -0.48
C HIS A 734 -21.22 -7.39 0.71
N ARG A 735 -21.20 -6.17 1.26
CA ARG A 735 -20.24 -5.76 2.32
C ARG A 735 -20.26 -6.68 3.55
N GLN A 736 -21.44 -7.09 4.00
CA GLN A 736 -21.57 -8.00 5.15
C GLN A 736 -21.00 -9.40 4.89
N ILE A 737 -21.27 -10.05 3.75
CA ILE A 737 -20.62 -11.33 3.38
C ILE A 737 -19.10 -11.19 3.38
N VAL A 738 -18.59 -10.09 2.82
CA VAL A 738 -17.14 -9.81 2.78
C VAL A 738 -16.56 -9.65 4.20
N ALA A 739 -17.29 -8.98 5.10
CA ALA A 739 -16.86 -8.77 6.49
C ALA A 739 -16.85 -10.09 7.28
N GLN A 740 -17.94 -10.85 7.24
CA GLN A 740 -18.07 -12.17 7.85
C GLN A 740 -16.97 -13.13 7.35
N GLY A 741 -16.69 -13.11 6.05
CA GLY A 741 -15.62 -13.91 5.46
C GLY A 741 -14.24 -13.58 6.04
N ARG A 742 -13.93 -12.29 6.25
CA ARG A 742 -12.64 -11.88 6.86
C ARG A 742 -12.52 -12.28 8.32
N GLU A 743 -13.60 -12.18 9.08
CA GLU A 743 -13.61 -12.54 10.49
C GLU A 743 -13.54 -14.06 10.70
N LEU A 744 -14.10 -14.83 9.76
CA LEU A 744 -14.09 -16.29 9.79
C LEU A 744 -12.76 -16.89 9.33
N CYS A 745 -12.07 -16.30 8.35
CA CYS A 745 -10.81 -16.85 7.84
C CYS A 745 -9.71 -16.94 8.92
N ILE A 746 -9.11 -18.12 9.05
CA ILE A 746 -7.97 -18.37 9.96
C ILE A 746 -6.64 -17.86 9.35
N ALA A 747 -6.53 -17.74 8.04
CA ALA A 747 -5.33 -17.24 7.34
C ALA A 747 -5.63 -15.95 6.56
N GLU A 748 -4.64 -15.41 5.85
CA GLU A 748 -4.80 -14.30 4.90
C GLU A 748 -4.81 -14.82 3.43
N PRO A 749 -5.85 -15.54 2.98
CA PRO A 749 -5.91 -16.02 1.61
C PRO A 749 -6.33 -14.91 0.63
N CYS A 750 -6.37 -15.23 -0.67
CA CYS A 750 -6.88 -14.31 -1.68
C CYS A 750 -8.37 -13.98 -1.46
N PHE A 751 -8.80 -12.81 -1.96
CA PHE A 751 -10.16 -12.31 -1.74
C PHE A 751 -11.28 -13.31 -2.08
N PRO A 752 -11.24 -14.07 -3.19
CA PRO A 752 -12.26 -15.08 -3.48
C PRO A 752 -12.46 -16.13 -2.38
N ILE A 753 -11.38 -16.55 -1.71
CA ILE A 753 -11.44 -17.51 -0.58
C ILE A 753 -12.04 -16.84 0.65
N ILE A 754 -11.67 -15.59 0.92
CA ILE A 754 -12.26 -14.80 2.01
C ILE A 754 -13.78 -14.72 1.84
N VAL A 755 -14.24 -14.32 0.66
CA VAL A 755 -15.68 -14.16 0.42
C VAL A 755 -16.40 -15.52 0.45
N ALA A 756 -15.75 -16.62 0.05
CA ALA A 756 -16.33 -17.96 0.16
C ALA A 756 -16.71 -18.33 1.61
N HIS A 757 -15.91 -17.93 2.61
CA HIS A 757 -16.25 -18.12 4.03
C HIS A 757 -17.53 -17.39 4.41
N GLY A 758 -17.68 -16.14 3.97
CA GLY A 758 -18.90 -15.36 4.19
C GLY A 758 -20.13 -15.93 3.48
N HIS A 759 -19.96 -16.45 2.26
CA HIS A 759 -21.05 -17.09 1.51
C HIS A 759 -21.54 -18.37 2.19
N VAL A 760 -20.63 -19.15 2.77
CA VAL A 760 -21.00 -20.35 3.54
C VAL A 760 -21.77 -19.98 4.81
N LEU A 761 -21.36 -18.93 5.54
CA LEU A 761 -22.14 -18.42 6.67
C LEU A 761 -23.52 -17.91 6.26
N ASN A 762 -23.61 -17.16 5.16
CA ASN A 762 -24.90 -16.70 4.62
C ASN A 762 -25.85 -17.87 4.31
N LEU A 763 -25.34 -19.00 3.82
CA LEU A 763 -26.15 -20.20 3.59
C LEU A 763 -26.61 -20.86 4.89
N PHE A 764 -25.75 -20.92 5.91
CA PHE A 764 -26.16 -21.42 7.22
C PHE A 764 -27.19 -20.51 7.90
N ASP A 765 -27.08 -19.18 7.74
CA ASP A 765 -28.08 -18.21 8.19
C ASP A 765 -29.44 -18.43 7.50
N LYS A 766 -29.43 -18.90 6.24
CA LYS A 766 -30.62 -19.33 5.49
C LYS A 766 -31.13 -20.73 5.87
N GLN A 767 -30.50 -21.40 6.84
CA GLN A 767 -30.92 -22.70 7.38
C GLN A 767 -30.98 -23.87 6.36
N VAL A 768 -30.12 -23.87 5.33
CA VAL A 768 -30.03 -25.00 4.37
C VAL A 768 -29.51 -26.27 5.04
N ASP A 769 -30.04 -27.45 4.73
CA ASP A 769 -29.63 -28.70 5.39
C ASP A 769 -28.14 -28.99 5.22
N TYR A 770 -27.65 -28.86 3.99
CA TYR A 770 -26.25 -29.08 3.61
C TYR A 770 -25.69 -27.92 2.80
N VAL A 771 -24.39 -27.68 2.91
CA VAL A 771 -23.66 -26.74 2.05
C VAL A 771 -22.69 -27.52 1.17
N PHE A 772 -22.82 -27.39 -0.15
CA PHE A 772 -21.98 -28.10 -1.11
C PHE A 772 -20.76 -27.26 -1.50
N VAL A 773 -19.58 -27.75 -1.15
CA VAL A 773 -18.29 -27.15 -1.49
C VAL A 773 -17.33 -28.25 -1.94
N PRO A 774 -17.29 -28.59 -3.23
CA PRO A 774 -16.46 -29.69 -3.71
C PRO A 774 -14.97 -29.31 -3.68
N ASN A 775 -14.13 -30.31 -3.44
CA ASN A 775 -12.69 -30.21 -3.67
C ASN A 775 -12.42 -30.48 -5.16
N LEU A 776 -12.33 -29.39 -5.95
CA LEU A 776 -12.04 -29.46 -7.38
C LEU A 776 -10.52 -29.46 -7.60
N ILE A 777 -9.99 -30.54 -8.15
CA ILE A 777 -8.54 -30.71 -8.35
C ILE A 777 -8.13 -30.29 -9.77
N ASN A 778 -8.68 -30.98 -10.77
CA ASN A 778 -8.34 -30.77 -12.16
C ASN A 778 -9.33 -29.80 -12.83
N ALA A 779 -8.80 -28.99 -13.74
CA ALA A 779 -9.59 -28.15 -14.63
C ALA A 779 -9.58 -28.77 -16.04
N GLU A 780 -10.63 -28.51 -16.81
CA GLU A 780 -10.65 -28.91 -18.23
C GLU A 780 -9.54 -28.18 -18.99
N PRO A 781 -8.67 -28.89 -19.72
CA PRO A 781 -7.57 -28.26 -20.43
C PRO A 781 -8.02 -27.62 -21.74
N ASN A 782 -7.53 -26.42 -22.02
CA ASN A 782 -7.75 -25.76 -23.32
C ASN A 782 -6.93 -26.38 -24.47
N LEU A 783 -5.92 -27.20 -24.15
CA LEU A 783 -5.02 -27.83 -25.12
C LEU A 783 -4.93 -29.34 -24.83
N PRO A 784 -5.12 -30.22 -25.84
CA PRO A 784 -4.95 -31.65 -25.68
C PRO A 784 -3.55 -32.00 -25.14
N GLY A 785 -3.48 -32.96 -24.21
CA GLY A 785 -2.20 -33.48 -23.67
C GLY A 785 -1.54 -32.62 -22.58
N ARG A 786 -2.21 -31.57 -22.08
CA ARG A 786 -1.76 -30.83 -20.89
C ARG A 786 -2.72 -31.04 -19.73
N GLU A 787 -2.17 -31.33 -18.55
CA GLU A 787 -2.96 -31.31 -17.32
C GLU A 787 -3.18 -29.86 -16.88
N SER A 788 -4.42 -29.52 -16.53
CA SER A 788 -4.76 -28.23 -15.93
C SER A 788 -5.27 -28.47 -14.52
N TRP A 789 -4.84 -27.61 -13.58
CA TRP A 789 -5.12 -27.75 -12.16
C TRP A 789 -5.70 -26.45 -11.62
N TYR A 790 -6.68 -26.56 -10.73
CA TYR A 790 -7.17 -25.39 -10.01
C TYR A 790 -6.10 -24.87 -9.04
N CYS A 791 -6.20 -23.59 -8.65
CA CYS A 791 -5.29 -22.99 -7.67
C CYS A 791 -5.29 -23.80 -6.36
N PRO A 792 -4.14 -24.01 -5.69
CA PRO A 792 -4.08 -24.75 -4.42
C PRO A 792 -5.05 -24.25 -3.34
N TRP A 793 -5.30 -22.94 -3.28
CA TRP A 793 -6.32 -22.35 -2.40
C TRP A 793 -7.74 -22.80 -2.75
N GLY A 794 -8.05 -22.96 -4.03
CA GLY A 794 -9.34 -23.47 -4.50
C GLY A 794 -9.50 -24.96 -4.23
N GLN A 795 -8.46 -25.76 -4.47
CA GLN A 795 -8.46 -27.20 -4.15
C GLN A 795 -8.70 -27.42 -2.64
N THR A 796 -8.07 -26.61 -1.80
CA THR A 796 -8.17 -26.73 -0.34
C THR A 796 -9.37 -26.02 0.28
N LEU A 797 -10.21 -25.33 -0.53
CA LEU A 797 -11.33 -24.52 -0.06
C LEU A 797 -12.23 -25.24 0.97
N PRO A 798 -12.76 -26.46 0.72
CA PRO A 798 -13.59 -27.13 1.71
C PRO A 798 -12.87 -27.42 3.02
N HIS A 799 -11.58 -27.72 2.98
CA HIS A 799 -10.79 -28.03 4.17
C HIS A 799 -10.53 -26.80 5.02
N VAL A 800 -10.21 -25.66 4.40
CA VAL A 800 -10.00 -24.40 5.13
C VAL A 800 -11.32 -23.86 5.70
N LEU A 801 -12.43 -24.03 4.99
CA LEU A 801 -13.77 -23.69 5.49
C LEU A 801 -14.13 -24.53 6.73
N LYS A 802 -13.94 -25.85 6.66
CA LYS A 802 -14.22 -26.75 7.79
C LYS A 802 -13.36 -26.39 9.02
N SER A 803 -12.08 -26.09 8.80
CA SER A 803 -11.17 -25.67 9.87
C SER A 803 -11.59 -24.34 10.52
N ALA A 804 -12.17 -23.43 9.73
CA ALA A 804 -12.63 -22.12 10.21
C ALA A 804 -13.90 -22.17 11.08
N LEU A 805 -14.73 -23.20 10.93
CA LEU A 805 -15.98 -23.34 11.68
C LEU A 805 -15.73 -23.99 13.05
N LYS A 806 -16.14 -23.32 14.12
CA LYS A 806 -16.01 -23.82 15.50
C LYS A 806 -17.10 -24.82 15.90
N ASP A 807 -18.28 -24.79 15.26
CA ASP A 807 -19.40 -25.67 15.58
C ASP A 807 -19.31 -26.97 14.75
N PRO A 808 -19.06 -28.14 15.38
CA PRO A 808 -18.96 -29.41 14.68
C PRO A 808 -20.22 -29.75 13.86
N ARG A 809 -21.40 -29.32 14.32
CA ARG A 809 -22.67 -29.57 13.61
C ARG A 809 -22.72 -28.86 12.26
N LEU A 810 -22.07 -27.70 12.14
CA LEU A 810 -21.97 -26.98 10.87
C LEU A 810 -20.91 -27.62 9.96
N VAL A 811 -19.81 -28.12 10.55
CA VAL A 811 -18.75 -28.82 9.81
C VAL A 811 -19.29 -30.08 9.12
N ASP A 812 -20.12 -30.85 9.83
CA ASP A 812 -20.74 -32.08 9.30
C ASP A 812 -21.73 -31.82 8.17
N ARG A 813 -22.30 -30.62 8.11
CA ARG A 813 -23.23 -30.19 7.04
C ARG A 813 -22.51 -29.74 5.76
N ILE A 814 -21.17 -29.66 5.75
CA ILE A 814 -20.40 -29.34 4.53
C ILE A 814 -20.11 -30.61 3.72
N LEU A 815 -20.77 -30.73 2.58
CA LEU A 815 -20.54 -31.75 1.56
C LEU A 815 -19.33 -31.36 0.71
N ALA A 816 -18.25 -32.13 0.82
CA ALA A 816 -16.97 -31.83 0.16
C ALA A 816 -16.39 -33.05 -0.58
N PRO A 817 -17.06 -33.55 -1.63
CA PRO A 817 -16.50 -34.63 -2.44
C PRO A 817 -15.26 -34.14 -3.20
N ILE A 818 -14.36 -35.08 -3.51
CA ILE A 818 -13.22 -34.82 -4.40
C ILE A 818 -13.69 -35.05 -5.83
N VAL A 819 -13.50 -34.03 -6.67
CA VAL A 819 -13.80 -34.07 -8.10
C VAL A 819 -12.49 -33.93 -8.87
N ARG A 820 -12.21 -34.90 -9.73
CA ARG A 820 -11.02 -34.99 -10.59
C ARG A 820 -11.43 -34.99 -12.04
#